data_AF-M5DNR5-F1
#
_entry.id   AF-M5DNR5-F1
#
_cell.length_a   1.000
_cell.length_b   1.000
_cell.length_c   1.000
_cell.angle_alpha   90.00
_cell.angle_beta   90.00
_cell.angle_gamma   90.00
#
_symmetry.space_group_name_H-M   'P 1'
#
loop_
_entity.id
_entity.type
_entity.pdbx_description
1 polymer ?
#
loop_
_entity_poly.entity_id
_entity_poly.type
_entity_poly.pdbx_seq_one_letter_code
_entity_poly.pdbx_strand_id
1 'polypeptide(L)'
;MKVLSKSLLVLPLLFISSLLQAEEAYEVPVKKDEVEEARFKNEMEARLGRDIQAYLGEDRFIIQVDAILERTRSVVKQEGTPAKAAPDLPSKPQVGSRISLQPVETINPADYEELPGLPVNELPLLMENQQQMQTLQQQVRKLQQERDAVSEYADQLKEAANQSSPATKATEKTIGYRNVIKKLTITLVVDNTLKDEQVEFLKNLITRKSQLNELRGDTLNVVRTEFNRIEPKPSVQSFWEQYGPWIWLASMLLVALLTVALFFALWRRILRVGETANNRPLAHAAELITDANAAANSTNNATNSHAEDEKAQLKYRINEARQKLVSQGLSQPHRFQQGVAQALQSAQAFEVAALSMTMGKGLFASLAPQVTPTQWQQIDDMLKEGNWSESQLLEGMEQFTERLTKQTDEHNDNAPFSFLSKLNDSQVLYLIKDEDTRIKALVMSQLPAQRAADMFLRLSEKELANVAFELGQFESLPVSAFKDVADRLARASLTVPSFENISADGLSVLIRMLDSMTMTEETRLLKTLKSEKPETYYRLRQVYFTFADLARTPDRVISNELRELDRGVLASALCHSSIEFKRHVLAALPQKLRAGVIAELKVAESENSTEVIEQARLNIVQAMRAVIRAGRFSMDELVQISQG
;
A
#
# COMPACT_ATOMS: atom_id res chain seq x y z
N MET A 1 -10.76 87.39 10.27
CA MET A 1 -9.76 87.07 9.23
C MET A 1 -9.80 85.57 8.97
N LYS A 2 -10.02 85.19 7.71
CA LYS A 2 -9.64 83.93 7.02
C LYS A 2 -10.16 82.59 7.64
N VAL A 3 -11.16 81.87 7.11
CA VAL A 3 -11.35 81.25 5.77
C VAL A 3 -10.62 79.89 5.63
N LEU A 4 -11.38 78.85 5.25
CA LEU A 4 -11.02 77.54 4.64
C LEU A 4 -10.29 76.52 5.55
N SER A 5 -10.39 75.20 5.40
CA SER A 5 -11.34 74.27 4.77
C SER A 5 -10.84 72.86 5.15
N LYS A 6 -11.76 71.90 5.27
CA LYS A 6 -11.46 70.46 5.37
C LYS A 6 -10.43 70.05 4.31
N SER A 7 -9.39 69.32 4.70
CA SER A 7 -8.58 68.53 3.76
C SER A 7 -8.36 67.13 4.33
N LEU A 8 -9.26 66.27 3.91
CA LEU A 8 -9.28 64.82 4.06
C LEU A 8 -8.25 64.28 3.05
N LEU A 9 -7.11 63.78 3.51
CA LEU A 9 -6.15 63.10 2.63
C LEU A 9 -6.64 61.67 2.43
N VAL A 10 -7.60 61.51 1.51
CA VAL A 10 -8.02 60.23 0.95
C VAL A 10 -7.01 59.87 -0.13
N LEU A 11 -6.17 58.87 0.17
CA LEU A 11 -5.39 58.17 -0.84
C LEU A 11 -6.39 57.34 -1.68
N PRO A 12 -6.51 57.54 -3.01
CA PRO A 12 -7.38 56.71 -3.81
C PRO A 12 -6.66 55.38 -4.06
N LEU A 13 -7.08 54.31 -3.36
CA LEU A 13 -6.89 52.97 -3.89
C LEU A 13 -7.74 52.90 -5.16
N LEU A 14 -7.08 53.00 -6.31
CA LEU A 14 -7.61 52.59 -7.60
C LEU A 14 -8.01 51.11 -7.50
N PHE A 15 -9.26 50.86 -7.11
CA PHE A 15 -9.96 49.64 -7.45
C PHE A 15 -10.10 49.63 -8.96
N ILE A 16 -9.13 49.01 -9.64
CA ILE A 16 -9.32 48.49 -10.98
C ILE A 16 -10.32 47.34 -10.81
N SER A 17 -11.59 47.70 -10.92
CA SER A 17 -12.69 46.77 -11.10
C SER A 17 -12.51 46.20 -12.51
N SER A 18 -11.70 45.17 -12.66
CA SER A 18 -11.81 44.30 -13.82
C SER A 18 -13.20 43.67 -13.74
N LEU A 19 -14.10 44.12 -14.62
CA LEU A 19 -15.28 43.34 -14.97
C LEU A 19 -14.76 41.97 -15.43
N LEU A 20 -14.82 40.97 -14.55
CA LEU A 20 -14.79 39.57 -14.96
C LEU A 20 -16.14 39.31 -15.62
N GLN A 21 -16.19 39.51 -16.92
CA GLN A 21 -17.22 38.89 -17.76
C GLN A 21 -16.96 37.38 -17.66
N ALA A 22 -17.86 36.66 -16.99
CA ALA A 22 -17.81 35.21 -16.94
C ALA A 22 -18.04 34.69 -18.36
N GLU A 23 -16.98 34.40 -19.09
CA GLU A 23 -17.05 33.56 -20.28
C GLU A 23 -17.52 32.17 -19.83
N GLU A 24 -18.78 31.82 -20.13
CA GLU A 24 -19.33 30.50 -19.83
C GLU A 24 -18.54 29.43 -20.60
N ALA A 25 -17.64 28.75 -19.89
CA ALA A 25 -16.97 27.57 -20.40
C ALA A 25 -17.97 26.41 -20.48
N TYR A 26 -18.11 25.79 -21.64
CA TYR A 26 -18.93 24.59 -21.82
C TYR A 26 -18.06 23.36 -22.05
N GLU A 27 -18.54 22.21 -21.56
CA GLU A 27 -17.86 20.93 -21.67
C GLU A 27 -18.27 20.22 -22.97
N VAL A 28 -17.29 19.79 -23.76
CA VAL A 28 -17.51 19.05 -25.01
C VAL A 28 -16.88 17.66 -24.88
N PRO A 29 -17.60 16.57 -25.19
CA PRO A 29 -17.04 15.23 -25.12
C PRO A 29 -15.96 14.99 -26.18
N VAL A 30 -14.91 14.27 -25.80
CA VAL A 30 -13.76 13.91 -26.61
C VAL A 30 -13.67 12.38 -26.71
N LYS A 31 -12.94 11.87 -27.70
CA LYS A 31 -12.72 10.42 -27.89
C LYS A 31 -12.17 9.78 -26.61
N LYS A 32 -12.78 8.66 -26.22
CA LYS A 32 -12.47 7.85 -25.03
C LYS A 32 -10.98 7.49 -24.96
N ASP A 33 -10.40 7.63 -23.77
CA ASP A 33 -9.05 7.15 -23.45
C ASP A 33 -9.17 5.82 -22.70
N GLU A 34 -8.96 4.71 -23.42
CA GLU A 34 -9.10 3.35 -22.88
C GLU A 34 -8.03 3.02 -21.83
N VAL A 35 -6.86 3.66 -21.90
CA VAL A 35 -5.75 3.43 -20.98
C VAL A 35 -6.02 4.08 -19.63
N GLU A 36 -6.55 5.31 -19.62
CA GLU A 36 -6.92 6.00 -18.39
C GLU A 36 -8.09 5.31 -17.67
N GLU A 37 -9.06 4.76 -18.40
CA GLU A 37 -10.15 3.95 -17.83
C GLU A 37 -9.63 2.67 -17.15
N ALA A 38 -8.72 1.94 -17.81
CA ALA A 38 -8.11 0.74 -17.23
C ALA A 38 -7.27 1.06 -15.98
N ARG A 39 -6.53 2.19 -15.98
CA ARG A 39 -5.77 2.65 -14.81
C ARG A 39 -6.69 2.99 -13.65
N PHE A 40 -7.75 3.74 -13.91
CA PHE A 40 -8.74 4.11 -12.89
C PHE A 40 -9.39 2.87 -12.26
N LYS A 41 -9.77 1.88 -13.09
CA LYS A 41 -10.28 0.59 -12.64
C LYS A 41 -9.32 -0.10 -11.68
N ASN A 42 -8.07 -0.30 -12.10
CA ASN A 42 -7.07 -1.01 -11.31
C ASN A 42 -6.76 -0.28 -9.97
N GLU A 43 -6.66 1.05 -10.00
CA GLU A 43 -6.38 1.83 -8.78
C GLU A 43 -7.56 1.77 -7.79
N MET A 44 -8.79 1.85 -8.28
CA MET A 44 -9.99 1.76 -7.45
C MET A 44 -10.14 0.35 -6.84
N GLU A 45 -9.91 -0.71 -7.63
CA GLU A 45 -9.90 -2.10 -7.14
C GLU A 45 -8.84 -2.30 -6.05
N ALA A 46 -7.61 -1.84 -6.27
CA ALA A 46 -6.52 -1.99 -5.32
C ALA A 46 -6.79 -1.21 -4.01
N ARG A 47 -7.36 -0.01 -4.12
CA ARG A 47 -7.70 0.81 -2.94
C ARG A 47 -8.82 0.19 -2.12
N LEU A 48 -9.92 -0.19 -2.77
CA LEU A 48 -11.05 -0.83 -2.09
C LEU A 48 -10.64 -2.19 -1.54
N GLY A 49 -9.87 -2.97 -2.29
CA GLY A 49 -9.33 -4.26 -1.85
C GLY A 49 -8.49 -4.13 -0.58
N ARG A 50 -7.59 -3.15 -0.49
CA ARG A 50 -6.82 -2.92 0.75
C ARG A 50 -7.70 -2.57 1.94
N ASP A 51 -8.68 -1.68 1.76
CA ASP A 51 -9.59 -1.27 2.83
C ASP A 51 -10.48 -2.45 3.30
N ILE A 52 -10.91 -3.31 2.37
CA ILE A 52 -11.70 -4.51 2.67
C ILE A 52 -10.83 -5.57 3.38
N GLN A 53 -9.61 -5.82 2.88
CA GLN A 53 -8.66 -6.74 3.51
C GLN A 53 -8.31 -6.30 4.93
N ALA A 54 -8.16 -5.00 5.18
CA ALA A 54 -7.88 -4.48 6.52
C ALA A 54 -9.02 -4.77 7.52
N TYR A 55 -10.26 -4.88 7.03
CA TYR A 55 -11.42 -5.20 7.86
C TYR A 55 -11.66 -6.72 8.00
N LEU A 56 -11.55 -7.45 6.88
CA LEU A 56 -11.80 -8.90 6.81
C LEU A 56 -10.60 -9.74 7.27
N GLY A 57 -9.41 -9.16 7.39
CA GLY A 57 -8.22 -9.86 7.87
C GLY A 57 -7.78 -10.94 6.89
N GLU A 58 -7.93 -12.21 7.27
CA GLU A 58 -7.56 -13.38 6.45
C GLU A 58 -8.74 -13.93 5.61
N ASP A 59 -9.95 -13.41 5.80
CA ASP A 59 -11.11 -13.87 5.05
C ASP A 59 -10.96 -13.51 3.56
N ARG A 60 -11.26 -14.48 2.69
CA ARG A 60 -11.13 -14.32 1.24
C ARG A 60 -12.29 -13.51 0.68
N PHE A 61 -11.98 -12.60 -0.23
CA PHE A 61 -12.96 -11.87 -1.02
C PHE A 61 -12.42 -11.62 -2.43
N ILE A 62 -13.31 -11.34 -3.36
CA ILE A 62 -12.96 -10.86 -4.71
C ILE A 62 -13.71 -9.55 -4.92
N ILE A 63 -13.01 -8.52 -5.39
CA ILE A 63 -13.62 -7.26 -5.78
C ILE A 63 -13.29 -6.96 -7.24
N GLN A 64 -14.33 -6.61 -8.00
CA GLN A 64 -14.21 -6.17 -9.38
C GLN A 64 -14.89 -4.81 -9.52
N VAL A 65 -14.21 -3.85 -10.15
CA VAL A 65 -14.73 -2.52 -10.43
C VAL A 65 -14.75 -2.33 -11.95
N ASP A 66 -15.91 -2.03 -12.50
CA ASP A 66 -16.05 -1.63 -13.90
C ASP A 66 -16.50 -0.18 -13.95
N ALA A 67 -15.76 0.67 -14.65
CA ALA A 67 -16.03 2.10 -14.76
C ALA A 67 -16.05 2.50 -16.23
N ILE A 68 -17.04 3.30 -16.62
CA ILE A 68 -17.11 3.93 -17.94
C ILE A 68 -16.78 5.40 -17.75
N LEU A 69 -15.66 5.86 -18.32
CA LEU A 69 -15.23 7.25 -18.25
C LEU A 69 -15.53 8.01 -19.54
N GLU A 70 -15.93 9.27 -19.41
CA GLU A 70 -16.12 10.22 -20.50
C GLU A 70 -15.12 11.36 -20.34
N ARG A 71 -14.29 11.59 -21.35
CA ARG A 71 -13.30 12.68 -21.35
C ARG A 71 -13.94 13.93 -21.93
N THR A 72 -14.14 14.96 -21.11
CA THR A 72 -14.66 16.25 -21.57
C THR A 72 -13.52 17.26 -21.70
N ARG A 73 -13.60 18.13 -22.71
CA ARG A 73 -12.74 19.32 -22.81
C ARG A 73 -13.56 20.56 -22.47
N SER A 74 -13.01 21.47 -21.68
CA SER A 74 -13.61 22.78 -21.45
C SER A 74 -13.18 23.74 -22.55
N VAL A 75 -14.14 24.36 -23.23
CA VAL A 75 -13.89 25.32 -24.30
C VAL A 75 -14.51 26.67 -23.97
N VAL A 76 -13.81 27.74 -24.36
CA VAL A 76 -14.30 29.12 -24.31
C VAL A 76 -14.30 29.71 -25.72
N LYS A 77 -15.39 30.40 -26.05
CA LYS A 77 -15.66 30.94 -27.39
C LYS A 77 -15.04 32.34 -27.52
N GLN A 78 -14.03 32.48 -28.35
CA GLN A 78 -13.37 33.75 -28.60
C GLN A 78 -14.08 34.51 -29.73
N GLU A 79 -14.54 35.74 -29.50
CA GLU A 79 -15.12 36.62 -30.52
C GLU A 79 -14.04 37.15 -31.48
N GLY A 80 -14.29 37.03 -32.79
CA GLY A 80 -13.42 37.54 -33.85
C GLY A 80 -13.84 38.94 -34.33
N THR A 81 -12.86 39.77 -34.67
CA THR A 81 -12.95 41.15 -35.20
C THR A 81 -13.85 41.28 -36.45
N PRO A 82 -14.59 42.40 -36.65
CA PRO A 82 -15.61 42.48 -37.70
C PRO A 82 -15.04 42.96 -39.04
N ALA A 83 -15.31 42.22 -40.14
CA ALA A 83 -15.43 42.80 -41.49
C ALA A 83 -15.99 41.80 -42.53
N LYS A 84 -17.28 41.90 -42.85
CA LYS A 84 -17.87 42.28 -44.17
C LYS A 84 -19.37 41.95 -44.19
N ALA A 85 -20.11 42.68 -45.03
CA ALA A 85 -21.56 42.76 -45.12
C ALA A 85 -22.30 41.42 -44.89
N ALA A 86 -23.32 41.48 -44.03
CA ALA A 86 -24.23 40.37 -43.80
C ALA A 86 -24.94 39.97 -45.11
N PRO A 87 -25.02 38.67 -45.44
CA PRO A 87 -25.86 38.22 -46.55
C PRO A 87 -27.34 38.47 -46.23
N ASP A 88 -28.13 38.84 -47.22
CA ASP A 88 -29.59 38.97 -47.11
C ASP A 88 -30.19 37.61 -46.72
N LEU A 89 -30.57 37.48 -45.46
CA LEU A 89 -31.19 36.27 -44.93
C LEU A 89 -32.67 36.21 -45.33
N PRO A 90 -33.19 35.04 -45.76
CA PRO A 90 -34.61 34.88 -46.06
C PRO A 90 -35.47 35.12 -44.81
N SER A 91 -36.70 35.62 -45.00
CA SER A 91 -37.63 35.87 -43.90
C SER A 91 -38.14 34.57 -43.28
N LYS A 92 -38.00 34.45 -41.95
CA LYS A 92 -38.43 33.27 -41.18
C LYS A 92 -39.93 32.96 -41.38
N PRO A 93 -40.32 31.71 -41.66
CA PRO A 93 -41.72 31.33 -41.76
C PRO A 93 -42.45 31.50 -40.42
N GLN A 94 -43.68 32.03 -40.45
CA GLN A 94 -44.52 32.17 -39.26
C GLN A 94 -45.19 30.84 -38.93
N VAL A 95 -44.73 30.19 -37.86
CA VAL A 95 -45.33 28.95 -37.34
C VAL A 95 -46.47 29.34 -36.39
N GLY A 96 -47.68 28.84 -36.66
CA GLY A 96 -48.86 29.14 -35.83
C GLY A 96 -48.74 28.53 -34.44
N SER A 97 -49.06 29.30 -33.40
CA SER A 97 -48.93 28.89 -32.00
C SER A 97 -50.06 27.95 -31.52
N ARG A 98 -49.63 26.94 -30.74
CA ARG A 98 -50.34 26.08 -29.77
C ARG A 98 -51.65 25.41 -30.23
N ILE A 99 -51.58 24.09 -30.39
CA ILE A 99 -52.71 23.18 -30.59
C ILE A 99 -53.64 23.27 -29.37
N SER A 100 -54.90 23.67 -29.59
CA SER A 100 -55.98 23.50 -28.61
C SER A 100 -56.87 22.38 -29.11
N LEU A 101 -56.75 21.20 -28.49
CA LEU A 101 -57.71 20.12 -28.69
C LEU A 101 -58.94 20.48 -27.85
N GLN A 102 -60.10 20.62 -28.49
CA GLN A 102 -61.34 20.74 -27.73
C GLN A 102 -61.57 19.42 -26.97
N PRO A 103 -61.91 19.47 -25.67
CA PRO A 103 -62.18 18.26 -24.89
C PRO A 103 -63.35 17.51 -25.53
N VAL A 104 -63.20 16.19 -25.66
CA VAL A 104 -64.31 15.31 -26.05
C VAL A 104 -65.33 15.35 -24.91
N GLU A 105 -66.52 15.91 -25.17
CA GLU A 105 -67.66 15.68 -24.28
C GLU A 105 -67.98 14.19 -24.33
N THR A 106 -67.65 13.47 -23.26
CA THR A 106 -68.10 12.11 -23.04
C THR A 106 -69.61 12.11 -22.96
N ILE A 107 -70.27 11.76 -24.06
CA ILE A 107 -71.71 11.54 -24.10
C ILE A 107 -72.02 10.40 -23.12
N ASN A 108 -72.80 10.71 -22.10
CA ASN A 108 -73.17 9.76 -21.07
C ASN A 108 -74.15 8.75 -21.71
N PRO A 109 -73.92 7.43 -21.64
CA PRO A 109 -74.79 6.43 -22.26
C PRO A 109 -76.19 6.35 -21.62
N ALA A 110 -76.48 7.20 -20.63
CA ALA A 110 -77.78 7.33 -19.98
C ALA A 110 -78.72 8.34 -20.67
N ASP A 111 -78.23 9.15 -21.62
CA ASP A 111 -79.04 10.22 -22.26
C ASP A 111 -79.80 9.75 -23.51
N TYR A 112 -79.72 8.46 -23.86
CA TYR A 112 -80.56 7.84 -24.90
C TYR A 112 -81.52 6.84 -24.25
N GLU A 113 -82.72 7.31 -23.88
CA GLU A 113 -83.83 6.42 -23.54
C GLU A 113 -84.24 5.62 -24.78
N GLU A 114 -83.88 4.33 -24.78
CA GLU A 114 -84.34 3.36 -25.76
C GLU A 114 -85.83 3.03 -25.51
N LEU A 115 -86.72 3.70 -26.25
CA LEU A 115 -88.08 3.20 -26.46
C LEU A 115 -88.02 2.00 -27.41
N PRO A 116 -88.52 0.82 -27.03
CA PRO A 116 -88.42 -0.37 -27.87
C PRO A 116 -89.35 -0.24 -29.09
N GLY A 117 -88.77 -0.27 -30.30
CA GLY A 117 -89.53 -0.52 -31.53
C GLY A 117 -89.35 0.44 -32.71
N LEU A 118 -88.41 1.39 -32.69
CA LEU A 118 -88.10 2.24 -33.85
C LEU A 118 -86.62 2.09 -34.25
N PRO A 119 -86.29 1.99 -35.56
CA PRO A 119 -84.91 1.87 -36.01
C PRO A 119 -84.11 3.13 -35.66
N VAL A 120 -82.99 2.96 -34.96
CA VAL A 120 -82.09 4.05 -34.55
C VAL A 120 -81.43 4.65 -35.79
N ASN A 121 -81.66 5.94 -36.00
CA ASN A 121 -81.10 6.70 -37.11
C ASN A 121 -79.65 7.10 -36.74
N GLU A 122 -78.67 6.23 -36.99
CA GLU A 122 -77.24 6.43 -36.69
C GLU A 122 -76.57 7.59 -37.47
N LEU A 123 -77.32 8.27 -38.34
CA LEU A 123 -76.80 9.30 -39.25
C LEU A 123 -76.14 10.51 -38.56
N PRO A 124 -76.61 11.06 -37.42
CA PRO A 124 -75.99 12.24 -36.82
C PRO A 124 -74.59 11.95 -36.28
N LEU A 125 -74.41 10.81 -35.58
CA LEU A 125 -73.14 10.40 -34.97
C LEU A 125 -72.07 10.07 -36.01
N LEU A 126 -72.46 9.51 -37.16
CA LEU A 126 -71.55 9.25 -38.27
C LEU A 126 -71.14 10.54 -38.97
N MET A 127 -72.08 11.47 -39.22
CA MET A 127 -71.76 12.77 -39.82
C MET A 127 -70.81 13.59 -38.94
N GLU A 128 -71.03 13.62 -37.63
CA GLU A 128 -70.18 14.38 -36.71
C GLU A 128 -68.77 13.79 -36.60
N ASN A 129 -68.64 12.45 -36.49
CA ASN A 129 -67.33 11.78 -36.54
C ASN A 129 -66.63 12.00 -37.90
N GLN A 130 -67.38 12.01 -39.00
CA GLN A 130 -66.83 12.25 -40.34
C GLN A 130 -66.34 13.70 -40.48
N GLN A 131 -67.06 14.68 -39.92
CA GLN A 131 -66.63 16.08 -39.86
C GLN A 131 -65.38 16.26 -38.99
N GLN A 132 -65.33 15.60 -37.81
CA GLN A 132 -64.15 15.62 -36.94
C GLN A 132 -62.92 14.99 -37.61
N MET A 133 -63.09 13.88 -38.33
CA MET A 133 -62.01 13.28 -39.11
C MET A 133 -61.51 14.21 -40.22
N GLN A 134 -62.40 14.96 -40.87
CA GLN A 134 -62.02 15.94 -41.89
C GLN A 134 -61.26 17.12 -41.30
N THR A 135 -61.68 17.67 -40.16
CA THR A 135 -60.98 18.79 -39.51
C THR A 135 -59.58 18.37 -39.02
N LEU A 136 -59.45 17.16 -38.47
CA LEU A 136 -58.16 16.59 -38.09
C LEU A 136 -57.25 16.38 -39.31
N GLN A 137 -57.78 15.83 -40.41
CA GLN A 137 -57.01 15.68 -41.64
C GLN A 137 -56.53 17.03 -42.20
N GLN A 138 -57.36 18.07 -42.13
CA GLN A 138 -56.97 19.43 -42.53
C GLN A 138 -55.88 20.01 -41.61
N GLN A 139 -55.98 19.81 -40.29
CA GLN A 139 -54.94 20.22 -39.34
C GLN A 139 -53.61 19.50 -39.59
N VAL A 140 -53.63 18.18 -39.81
CA VAL A 140 -52.41 17.40 -40.10
C VAL A 140 -51.74 17.89 -41.38
N ARG A 141 -52.50 18.17 -42.45
CA ARG A 141 -51.96 18.73 -43.68
C ARG A 141 -51.31 20.09 -43.46
N LYS A 142 -51.95 20.97 -42.68
CA LYS A 142 -51.39 22.28 -42.35
C LYS A 142 -50.07 22.15 -41.59
N LEU A 143 -50.00 21.24 -40.61
CA LEU A 143 -48.77 20.97 -39.86
C LEU A 143 -47.65 20.40 -40.74
N GLN A 144 -47.99 19.53 -41.70
CA GLN A 144 -47.03 19.05 -42.69
C GLN A 144 -46.46 20.20 -43.53
N GLN A 145 -47.31 21.11 -44.01
CA GLN A 145 -46.88 22.29 -44.75
C GLN A 145 -45.99 23.22 -43.92
N GLU A 146 -46.34 23.48 -42.66
CA GLU A 146 -45.51 24.28 -41.75
C GLU A 146 -44.14 23.61 -41.49
N ARG A 147 -44.13 22.29 -41.30
CA ARG A 147 -42.90 21.51 -41.12
C ARG A 147 -42.01 21.58 -42.37
N ASP A 148 -42.61 21.41 -43.54
CA ASP A 148 -41.88 21.40 -44.81
C ASP A 148 -41.31 22.81 -45.12
N ALA A 149 -42.07 23.89 -44.83
CA ALA A 149 -41.58 25.26 -44.93
C ALA A 149 -40.41 25.55 -43.97
N VAL A 150 -40.44 25.01 -42.75
CA VAL A 150 -39.31 25.12 -41.81
C VAL A 150 -38.10 24.32 -42.31
N SER A 151 -38.31 23.17 -42.93
CA SER A 151 -37.24 22.36 -43.53
C SER A 151 -36.58 23.09 -44.69
N GLU A 152 -37.36 23.64 -45.62
CA GLU A 152 -36.85 24.44 -46.74
C GLU A 152 -36.09 25.67 -46.25
N TYR A 153 -36.59 26.36 -45.23
CA TYR A 153 -35.88 27.48 -44.60
C TYR A 153 -34.54 27.05 -44.00
N ALA A 154 -34.49 25.88 -43.35
CA ALA A 154 -33.25 25.33 -42.80
C ALA A 154 -32.23 24.99 -43.89
N ASP A 155 -32.69 24.48 -45.04
CA ASP A 155 -31.81 24.17 -46.17
C ASP A 155 -31.30 25.45 -46.86
N GLN A 156 -32.13 26.48 -47.00
CA GLN A 156 -31.70 27.81 -47.47
C GLN A 156 -30.64 28.43 -46.55
N LEU A 157 -30.80 28.29 -45.23
CA LEU A 157 -29.78 28.74 -44.27
C LEU A 157 -28.47 27.96 -44.40
N LYS A 158 -28.52 26.66 -44.66
CA LYS A 158 -27.32 25.85 -44.93
C LYS A 158 -26.63 26.28 -46.22
N GLU A 159 -27.40 26.55 -47.28
CA GLU A 159 -26.85 27.04 -48.55
C GLU A 159 -26.21 28.42 -48.40
N ALA A 160 -26.87 29.35 -47.70
CA ALA A 160 -26.29 30.66 -47.38
C ALA A 160 -25.00 30.53 -46.56
N ALA A 161 -24.95 29.61 -45.60
CA ALA A 161 -23.75 29.31 -44.82
C ALA A 161 -22.63 28.65 -45.66
N ASN A 162 -22.98 27.85 -46.66
CA ASN A 162 -22.02 27.19 -47.55
C ASN A 162 -21.46 28.16 -48.62
N GLN A 163 -22.22 29.17 -49.05
CA GLN A 163 -21.76 30.20 -49.99
C GLN A 163 -20.80 31.21 -49.35
N SER A 164 -20.81 31.37 -48.03
CA SER A 164 -19.73 32.02 -47.30
C SER A 164 -18.53 31.07 -47.15
N SER A 165 -17.50 31.24 -47.98
CA SER A 165 -16.25 30.46 -47.94
C SER A 165 -15.64 30.32 -46.52
N PRO A 166 -14.91 29.22 -46.24
CA PRO A 166 -14.65 28.73 -44.89
C PRO A 166 -13.49 29.46 -44.22
N ALA A 167 -13.75 30.61 -43.61
CA ALA A 167 -12.78 31.26 -42.74
C ALA A 167 -13.44 32.02 -41.59
N THR A 168 -14.32 31.36 -40.83
CA THR A 168 -14.58 31.75 -39.42
C THR A 168 -15.24 30.59 -38.67
N LYS A 169 -14.49 29.49 -38.45
CA LYS A 169 -14.78 28.66 -37.28
C LYS A 169 -14.42 29.50 -36.07
N ALA A 170 -15.39 29.79 -35.20
CA ALA A 170 -15.12 30.38 -33.91
C ALA A 170 -13.95 29.62 -33.27
N THR A 171 -12.86 30.32 -32.94
CA THR A 171 -11.69 29.71 -32.33
C THR A 171 -12.06 29.33 -30.90
N GLU A 172 -12.49 28.09 -30.71
CA GLU A 172 -12.66 27.49 -29.39
C GLU A 172 -11.27 27.31 -28.77
N LYS A 173 -10.99 28.05 -27.70
CA LYS A 173 -9.77 27.84 -26.92
C LYS A 173 -10.05 26.74 -25.89
N THR A 174 -9.39 25.60 -26.03
CA THR A 174 -9.47 24.51 -25.04
C THR A 174 -8.68 24.90 -23.80
N ILE A 175 -9.34 24.95 -22.64
CA ILE A 175 -8.73 25.32 -21.36
C ILE A 175 -8.14 24.09 -20.66
N GLY A 176 -8.78 22.93 -20.79
CA GLY A 176 -8.28 21.68 -20.20
C GLY A 176 -9.13 20.46 -20.54
N TYR A 177 -8.63 19.29 -20.15
CA TYR A 177 -9.35 18.02 -20.22
C TYR A 177 -9.71 17.55 -18.82
N ARG A 178 -10.88 16.92 -18.66
CA ARG A 178 -11.31 16.29 -17.42
C ARG A 178 -11.96 14.94 -17.74
N ASN A 179 -11.67 13.94 -16.91
CA ASN A 179 -12.36 12.66 -16.95
C ASN A 179 -13.54 12.69 -15.98
N VAL A 180 -14.73 12.38 -16.48
CA VAL A 180 -15.96 12.30 -15.73
C VAL A 180 -16.43 10.85 -15.76
N ILE A 181 -16.72 10.28 -14.59
CA ILE A 181 -17.29 8.93 -14.51
C ILE A 181 -18.73 9.03 -15.00
N LYS A 182 -19.09 8.21 -15.99
CA LYS A 182 -20.43 8.09 -16.56
C LYS A 182 -21.23 6.96 -15.92
N LYS A 183 -20.57 5.87 -15.55
CA LYS A 183 -21.17 4.74 -14.84
C LYS A 183 -20.10 3.98 -14.07
N LEU A 184 -20.41 3.59 -12.84
CA LEU A 184 -19.54 2.78 -11.97
C LEU A 184 -20.30 1.54 -11.49
N THR A 185 -19.76 0.36 -11.75
CA THR A 185 -20.32 -0.93 -11.32
C THR A 185 -19.28 -1.63 -10.45
N ILE A 186 -19.63 -1.92 -9.20
CA ILE A 186 -18.74 -2.63 -8.28
C ILE A 186 -19.39 -3.96 -7.92
N THR A 187 -18.65 -5.04 -8.10
CA THR A 187 -19.07 -6.38 -7.69
C THR A 187 -18.14 -6.87 -6.59
N LEU A 188 -18.70 -7.16 -5.43
CA LEU A 188 -18.01 -7.74 -4.30
C LEU A 188 -18.49 -9.18 -4.10
N VAL A 189 -17.58 -10.13 -4.16
CA VAL A 189 -17.84 -11.53 -3.85
C VAL A 189 -17.21 -11.86 -2.51
N VAL A 190 -18.03 -12.32 -1.55
CA VAL A 190 -17.59 -12.62 -0.18
C VAL A 190 -17.99 -14.02 0.25
N ASP A 191 -17.33 -14.54 1.30
CA ASP A 191 -17.59 -15.90 1.80
C ASP A 191 -18.99 -16.01 2.45
N ASN A 192 -19.59 -17.20 2.37
CA ASN A 192 -20.85 -17.53 3.04
C ASN A 192 -20.73 -17.51 4.58
N THR A 193 -19.52 -17.56 5.13
CA THR A 193 -19.26 -17.53 6.58
C THR A 193 -19.45 -16.16 7.23
N LEU A 194 -19.52 -15.08 6.43
CA LEU A 194 -19.65 -13.72 6.95
C LEU A 194 -21.07 -13.43 7.46
N LYS A 195 -21.13 -12.72 8.59
CA LYS A 195 -22.39 -12.27 9.17
C LYS A 195 -23.03 -11.16 8.34
N ASP A 196 -24.35 -11.07 8.38
CA ASP A 196 -25.12 -10.03 7.65
C ASP A 196 -24.68 -8.61 8.02
N GLU A 197 -24.35 -8.37 9.30
CA GLU A 197 -23.83 -7.08 9.79
C GLU A 197 -22.50 -6.70 9.13
N GLN A 198 -21.60 -7.67 8.91
CA GLN A 198 -20.31 -7.44 8.26
C GLN A 198 -20.50 -7.12 6.78
N VAL A 199 -21.45 -7.79 6.13
CA VAL A 199 -21.79 -7.51 4.73
C VAL A 199 -22.39 -6.11 4.58
N GLU A 200 -23.25 -5.69 5.50
CA GLU A 200 -23.82 -4.34 5.48
C GLU A 200 -22.76 -3.26 5.76
N PHE A 201 -21.81 -3.54 6.67
CA PHE A 201 -20.65 -2.68 6.86
C PHE A 201 -19.82 -2.54 5.58
N LEU A 202 -19.53 -3.65 4.89
CA LEU A 202 -18.77 -3.63 3.64
C LEU A 202 -19.49 -2.84 2.54
N LYS A 203 -20.82 -2.97 2.43
CA LYS A 203 -21.61 -2.15 1.51
C LYS A 203 -21.48 -0.65 1.81
N ASN A 204 -21.62 -0.28 3.08
CA ASN A 204 -21.49 1.12 3.51
C ASN A 204 -20.08 1.66 3.29
N LEU A 205 -19.05 0.85 3.56
CA LEU A 205 -17.65 1.17 3.31
C LEU A 205 -17.41 1.47 1.83
N ILE A 206 -17.82 0.55 0.95
CA ILE A 206 -17.63 0.68 -0.50
C ILE A 206 -18.40 1.89 -1.02
N THR A 207 -19.66 2.05 -0.64
CA THR A 207 -20.51 3.17 -1.08
C THR A 207 -19.88 4.51 -0.72
N ARG A 208 -19.39 4.66 0.52
CA ARG A 208 -18.76 5.89 0.99
C ARG A 208 -17.41 6.16 0.32
N LYS A 209 -16.59 5.12 0.12
CA LYS A 209 -15.23 5.25 -0.42
C LYS A 209 -15.22 5.49 -1.92
N SER A 210 -16.15 4.88 -2.66
CA SER A 210 -16.24 5.01 -4.12
C SER A 210 -17.19 6.13 -4.57
N GLN A 211 -17.91 6.77 -3.64
CA GLN A 211 -18.87 7.84 -3.92
C GLN A 211 -19.90 7.42 -4.98
N LEU A 212 -20.50 6.23 -4.80
CA LEU A 212 -21.51 5.72 -5.72
C LEU A 212 -22.68 6.70 -5.81
N ASN A 213 -23.10 6.97 -7.03
CA ASN A 213 -24.21 7.84 -7.32
C ASN A 213 -25.29 7.05 -8.08
N GLU A 214 -26.38 6.72 -7.39
CA GLU A 214 -27.51 6.00 -7.99
C GLU A 214 -28.14 6.77 -9.16
N LEU A 215 -28.13 8.11 -9.11
CA LEU A 215 -28.66 8.96 -10.19
C LEU A 215 -27.79 8.90 -11.46
N ARG A 216 -26.51 8.53 -11.32
CA ARG A 216 -25.60 8.25 -12.45
C ARG A 216 -25.82 6.84 -13.02
N GLY A 217 -26.58 5.98 -12.34
CA GLY A 217 -26.74 4.57 -12.67
C GLY A 217 -25.59 3.70 -12.16
N ASP A 218 -24.91 4.14 -11.10
CA ASP A 218 -23.92 3.32 -10.42
C ASP A 218 -24.57 2.19 -9.63
N THR A 219 -23.93 1.03 -9.57
CA THR A 219 -24.48 -0.17 -8.92
C THR A 219 -23.45 -0.90 -8.09
N LEU A 220 -23.84 -1.36 -6.91
CA LEU A 220 -23.05 -2.24 -6.04
C LEU A 220 -23.74 -3.61 -5.91
N ASN A 221 -23.09 -4.65 -6.41
CA ASN A 221 -23.56 -6.03 -6.29
C ASN A 221 -22.71 -6.77 -5.26
N VAL A 222 -23.34 -7.34 -4.24
CA VAL A 222 -22.66 -8.20 -3.28
C VAL A 222 -23.17 -9.63 -3.43
N VAL A 223 -22.27 -10.55 -3.79
CA VAL A 223 -22.57 -11.96 -4.01
C VAL A 223 -21.89 -12.77 -2.92
N ARG A 224 -22.62 -13.69 -2.29
CA ARG A 224 -22.04 -14.65 -1.34
C ARG A 224 -21.73 -15.96 -2.05
N THR A 225 -20.55 -16.49 -1.83
CA THR A 225 -20.11 -17.76 -2.42
C THR A 225 -19.29 -18.55 -1.42
N GLU A 226 -19.26 -19.88 -1.56
CA GLU A 226 -18.29 -20.70 -0.85
C GLU A 226 -16.97 -20.69 -1.62
N PHE A 227 -15.91 -20.22 -0.98
CA PHE A 227 -14.58 -20.36 -1.54
C PHE A 227 -14.03 -21.73 -1.18
N ASN A 228 -13.71 -22.57 -2.17
CA ASN A 228 -13.20 -23.90 -1.90
C ASN A 228 -11.84 -23.81 -1.18
N ARG A 229 -11.69 -24.48 -0.04
CA ARG A 229 -10.40 -24.58 0.66
C ARG A 229 -9.61 -25.67 -0.05
N ILE A 230 -8.51 -25.30 -0.70
CA ILE A 230 -7.51 -26.29 -1.03
C ILE A 230 -6.91 -26.66 0.33
N GLU A 231 -7.33 -27.79 0.91
CA GLU A 231 -6.68 -28.30 2.10
C GLU A 231 -5.18 -28.39 1.79
N PRO A 232 -4.31 -27.82 2.65
CA PRO A 232 -2.89 -28.05 2.49
C PRO A 232 -2.71 -29.56 2.50
N LYS A 233 -2.19 -30.13 1.40
CA LYS A 233 -1.87 -31.56 1.33
C LYS A 233 -1.20 -31.91 2.66
N PRO A 234 -1.68 -32.90 3.43
CA PRO A 234 -0.96 -33.31 4.60
C PRO A 234 0.43 -33.72 4.11
N SER A 235 1.44 -32.91 4.44
CA SER A 235 2.34 -33.34 5.48
C SER A 235 2.44 -34.85 5.55
N VAL A 236 3.08 -35.56 4.61
CA VAL A 236 3.29 -37.00 4.79
C VAL A 236 4.17 -37.11 6.03
N GLN A 237 3.53 -37.31 7.20
CA GLN A 237 4.22 -37.30 8.48
C GLN A 237 5.31 -38.35 8.38
N SER A 238 6.55 -37.91 8.56
CA SER A 238 7.67 -38.84 8.47
C SER A 238 7.51 -39.89 9.56
N PHE A 239 7.97 -41.11 9.31
CA PHE A 239 7.95 -42.24 10.26
C PHE A 239 8.38 -41.82 11.69
N TRP A 240 9.32 -40.89 11.78
CA TRP A 240 9.87 -40.35 13.03
C TRP A 240 8.89 -39.48 13.82
N GLU A 241 7.99 -38.74 13.16
CA GLU A 241 6.96 -37.95 13.84
C GLU A 241 5.82 -38.85 14.34
N GLN A 242 5.45 -39.88 13.58
CA GLN A 242 4.37 -40.80 13.95
C GLN A 242 4.73 -41.67 15.17
N TYR A 243 5.97 -42.16 15.22
CA TYR A 243 6.42 -43.10 16.26
C TYR A 243 7.41 -42.50 17.27
N GLY A 244 7.75 -41.21 17.15
CA GLY A 244 8.66 -40.51 18.05
C GLY A 244 8.40 -40.75 19.55
N PRO A 245 7.16 -40.66 20.05
CA PRO A 245 6.87 -40.92 21.47
C PRO A 245 7.18 -42.36 21.90
N TRP A 246 6.93 -43.33 21.02
CA TRP A 246 7.17 -44.75 21.27
C TRP A 246 8.66 -45.09 21.20
N ILE A 247 9.39 -44.49 20.26
CA ILE A 247 10.84 -44.63 20.14
C ILE A 247 11.53 -44.02 21.38
N TRP A 248 11.03 -42.89 21.87
CA TRP A 248 11.54 -42.26 23.09
C TRP A 248 11.30 -43.12 24.33
N LEU A 249 10.09 -43.70 24.48
CA LEU A 249 9.78 -44.66 25.54
C LEU A 249 10.66 -45.91 25.49
N ALA A 250 10.87 -46.47 24.29
CA ALA A 250 11.75 -47.63 24.10
C ALA A 250 13.22 -47.31 24.42
N SER A 251 13.70 -46.12 24.05
CA SER A 251 15.04 -45.63 24.38
C SER A 251 15.23 -45.45 25.88
N MET A 252 14.26 -44.84 26.58
CA MET A 252 14.30 -44.71 28.04
C MET A 252 14.34 -46.06 28.75
N LEU A 253 13.56 -47.03 28.28
CA LEU A 253 13.56 -48.39 28.83
C LEU A 253 14.91 -49.08 28.60
N LEU A 254 15.52 -48.90 27.43
CA LEU A 254 16.83 -49.48 27.10
C LEU A 254 17.96 -48.87 27.94
N VAL A 255 17.94 -47.55 28.16
CA VAL A 255 18.90 -46.87 29.05
C VAL A 255 18.74 -47.36 30.50
N ALA A 256 17.50 -47.50 30.99
CA ALA A 256 17.24 -48.04 32.32
C ALA A 256 17.76 -49.48 32.48
N LEU A 257 17.68 -50.31 31.44
CA LEU A 257 18.19 -51.67 31.47
C LEU A 257 19.73 -51.70 31.47
N LEU A 258 20.37 -50.80 30.70
CA LEU A 258 21.82 -50.66 30.66
C LEU A 258 22.40 -50.16 31.99
N THR A 259 21.73 -49.24 32.68
CA THR A 259 22.21 -48.76 33.99
C THR A 259 22.17 -49.87 35.04
N VAL A 260 21.14 -50.70 35.04
CA VAL A 260 21.05 -51.89 35.91
C VAL A 260 22.15 -52.90 35.58
N ALA A 261 22.42 -53.16 34.29
CA ALA A 261 23.47 -54.07 33.87
C ALA A 261 24.88 -53.57 34.23
N LEU A 262 25.11 -52.26 34.12
CA LEU A 262 26.41 -51.64 34.45
C LEU A 262 26.65 -51.64 35.96
N PHE A 263 25.62 -51.38 36.75
CA PHE A 263 25.67 -51.52 38.21
C PHE A 263 26.01 -52.96 38.62
N PHE A 264 25.41 -53.96 37.97
CA PHE A 264 25.68 -55.36 38.22
C PHE A 264 27.11 -55.79 37.80
N ALA A 265 27.62 -55.25 36.69
CA ALA A 265 29.00 -55.52 36.23
C ALA A 265 30.05 -54.91 37.16
N LEU A 266 29.80 -53.70 37.68
CA LEU A 266 30.68 -53.04 38.65
C LEU A 266 30.73 -53.80 39.98
N TRP A 267 29.57 -54.26 40.46
CA TRP A 267 29.46 -55.12 41.64
C TRP A 267 30.28 -56.41 41.48
N ARG A 268 30.26 -57.02 40.29
CA ARG A 268 31.03 -58.23 39.98
C ARG A 268 32.54 -58.01 39.92
N ARG A 269 33.00 -56.80 39.57
CA ARG A 269 34.42 -56.49 39.39
C ARG A 269 35.13 -56.18 40.71
N ILE A 270 34.43 -55.59 41.67
CA ILE A 270 34.95 -55.33 43.03
C ILE A 270 35.28 -56.63 43.78
N LEU A 271 34.58 -57.73 43.46
CA LEU A 271 34.82 -59.05 44.03
C LEU A 271 36.02 -59.81 43.41
N ARG A 272 36.73 -59.25 42.39
CA ARG A 272 37.76 -59.99 41.62
C ARG A 272 39.18 -59.41 41.66
N VAL A 273 39.49 -58.46 42.54
CA VAL A 273 40.87 -57.96 42.70
C VAL A 273 41.57 -58.71 43.84
N GLY A 274 42.26 -59.79 43.48
CA GLY A 274 43.14 -60.56 44.35
C GLY A 274 43.96 -61.55 43.51
N GLU A 275 45.28 -61.36 43.55
CA GLU A 275 46.35 -62.24 43.03
C GLU A 275 46.75 -62.17 41.54
N THR A 276 47.99 -61.72 41.32
CA THR A 276 48.79 -61.95 40.12
C THR A 276 50.13 -62.56 40.53
N ALA A 277 50.54 -63.68 39.92
CA ALA A 277 51.94 -64.11 39.93
C ALA A 277 52.32 -64.98 38.70
N ASN A 278 53.25 -64.42 37.93
CA ASN A 278 54.40 -65.02 37.26
C ASN A 278 54.33 -66.02 36.09
N ASN A 279 55.16 -65.65 35.10
CA ASN A 279 56.02 -66.41 34.18
C ASN A 279 55.56 -66.73 32.74
N ARG A 280 56.38 -66.17 31.82
CA ARG A 280 56.51 -66.30 30.35
C ARG A 280 57.17 -67.66 29.98
N PRO A 281 57.57 -68.00 28.71
CA PRO A 281 57.34 -67.42 27.37
C PRO A 281 57.09 -68.43 26.18
N LEU A 282 56.78 -67.86 24.99
CA LEU A 282 57.18 -68.21 23.60
C LEU A 282 56.71 -69.51 22.86
N ALA A 283 56.08 -69.25 21.71
CA ALA A 283 56.29 -69.83 20.37
C ALA A 283 55.43 -71.02 19.86
N HIS A 284 54.72 -70.70 18.75
CA HIS A 284 54.23 -71.51 17.63
C HIS A 284 52.89 -72.23 17.72
N ALA A 285 52.06 -71.89 16.72
CA ALA A 285 50.73 -72.36 16.46
C ALA A 285 50.72 -73.75 15.80
N ALA A 286 49.84 -74.62 16.27
CA ALA A 286 49.28 -75.76 15.56
C ALA A 286 48.04 -76.25 16.33
N GLU A 287 46.87 -75.76 15.92
CA GLU A 287 45.73 -76.57 15.45
C GLU A 287 45.74 -78.06 15.91
N LEU A 288 44.76 -78.60 16.65
CA LEU A 288 43.34 -78.74 16.31
C LEU A 288 42.59 -79.35 17.54
N ILE A 289 41.33 -78.93 17.75
CA ILE A 289 40.12 -79.78 17.99
C ILE A 289 40.18 -80.65 19.27
N THR A 290 39.41 -80.48 20.34
CA THR A 290 37.93 -80.34 20.57
C THR A 290 37.77 -80.59 22.10
N ASP A 291 36.88 -79.99 22.90
CA ASP A 291 35.43 -79.84 22.81
C ASP A 291 35.00 -78.84 23.91
N ALA A 292 34.18 -77.83 23.57
CA ALA A 292 32.75 -77.73 23.90
C ALA A 292 32.44 -77.33 25.38
N ASN A 293 31.67 -76.29 25.70
CA ASN A 293 30.86 -75.39 24.88
C ASN A 293 30.42 -74.15 25.70
N ALA A 294 30.34 -73.01 25.00
CA ALA A 294 29.52 -71.82 25.33
C ALA A 294 30.02 -70.78 26.35
N ALA A 295 31.24 -70.26 26.19
CA ALA A 295 31.67 -68.97 26.77
C ALA A 295 32.73 -68.27 25.90
N ALA A 296 32.38 -67.95 24.64
CA ALA A 296 33.14 -67.03 23.79
C ALA A 296 32.27 -66.22 22.80
N ASN A 297 30.94 -66.23 22.96
CA ASN A 297 30.00 -65.51 22.11
C ASN A 297 29.21 -64.49 22.92
N SER A 298 29.85 -63.41 23.36
CA SER A 298 29.12 -62.20 23.79
C SER A 298 29.96 -60.91 23.71
N THR A 299 31.22 -60.98 23.32
CA THR A 299 32.10 -59.79 23.23
C THR A 299 32.50 -59.43 21.80
N ASN A 300 31.96 -60.11 20.78
CA ASN A 300 32.30 -59.87 19.37
C ASN A 300 31.15 -59.34 18.49
N ASN A 301 29.90 -59.27 18.99
CA ASN A 301 28.76 -58.80 18.18
C ASN A 301 28.31 -57.35 18.48
N ALA A 302 28.67 -56.75 19.62
CA ALA A 302 28.29 -55.36 19.94
C ALA A 302 29.31 -54.32 19.44
N THR A 303 30.56 -54.70 19.25
CA THR A 303 31.61 -53.85 18.66
C THR A 303 31.57 -53.88 17.13
N ASN A 304 31.16 -54.99 16.51
CA ASN A 304 30.99 -55.06 15.06
C ASN A 304 29.72 -54.35 14.57
N SER A 305 28.60 -54.38 15.32
CA SER A 305 27.36 -53.70 14.88
C SER A 305 27.51 -52.18 14.88
N HIS A 306 28.15 -51.59 15.90
CA HIS A 306 28.40 -50.15 15.95
C HIS A 306 29.39 -49.69 14.88
N ALA A 307 30.44 -50.47 14.61
CA ALA A 307 31.41 -50.16 13.55
C ALA A 307 30.80 -50.32 12.13
N GLU A 308 29.89 -51.28 11.93
CA GLU A 308 29.15 -51.44 10.67
C GLU A 308 28.12 -50.34 10.45
N ASP A 309 27.40 -49.92 11.50
CA ASP A 309 26.44 -48.81 11.45
C ASP A 309 27.14 -47.47 11.19
N GLU A 310 28.26 -47.18 11.86
CA GLU A 310 29.07 -45.98 11.60
C GLU A 310 29.60 -45.95 10.16
N LYS A 311 30.04 -47.10 9.64
CA LYS A 311 30.51 -47.21 8.25
C LYS A 311 29.38 -47.04 7.25
N ALA A 312 28.17 -47.52 7.55
CA ALA A 312 26.99 -47.33 6.71
C ALA A 312 26.55 -45.85 6.65
N GLN A 313 26.57 -45.16 7.80
CA GLN A 313 26.26 -43.74 7.89
C GLN A 313 27.30 -42.88 7.14
N LEU A 314 28.58 -43.23 7.24
CA LEU A 314 29.65 -42.53 6.54
C LEU A 314 29.51 -42.64 5.02
N LYS A 315 29.20 -43.84 4.51
CA LYS A 315 28.92 -44.06 3.08
C LYS A 315 27.71 -43.28 2.58
N TYR A 316 26.66 -43.17 3.39
CA TYR A 316 25.50 -42.34 3.04
C TYR A 316 25.90 -40.87 2.87
N ARG A 317 26.68 -40.32 3.81
CA ARG A 317 27.16 -38.93 3.74
C ARG A 317 28.06 -38.66 2.54
N ILE A 318 28.95 -39.60 2.21
CA ILE A 318 29.81 -39.49 1.01
C ILE A 318 28.95 -39.44 -0.26
N ASN A 319 27.91 -40.28 -0.35
CA ASN A 319 27.00 -40.28 -1.50
C ASN A 319 26.19 -38.99 -1.59
N GLU A 320 25.73 -38.46 -0.45
CA GLU A 320 25.03 -37.17 -0.39
C GLU A 320 25.94 -36.01 -0.83
N ALA A 321 27.16 -35.93 -0.28
CA ALA A 321 28.16 -34.94 -0.66
C ALA A 321 28.50 -35.03 -2.16
N ARG A 322 28.64 -36.26 -2.68
CA ARG A 322 28.87 -36.51 -4.11
C ARG A 322 27.74 -35.95 -4.96
N GLN A 323 26.50 -36.25 -4.59
CA GLN A 323 25.34 -35.82 -5.36
C GLN A 323 25.20 -34.29 -5.37
N LYS A 324 25.44 -33.64 -4.22
CA LYS A 324 25.50 -32.18 -4.11
C LYS A 324 26.56 -31.59 -5.03
N LEU A 325 27.79 -32.10 -4.96
CA LEU A 325 28.91 -31.61 -5.78
C LEU A 325 28.70 -31.84 -7.28
N VAL A 326 28.13 -32.98 -7.68
CA VAL A 326 27.79 -33.24 -9.08
C VAL A 326 26.70 -32.28 -9.55
N SER A 327 25.65 -32.08 -8.76
CA SER A 327 24.58 -31.13 -9.11
C SER A 327 25.12 -29.69 -9.20
N GLN A 328 26.02 -29.31 -8.30
CA GLN A 328 26.65 -27.98 -8.27
C GLN A 328 27.60 -27.81 -9.46
N GLY A 329 28.42 -28.82 -9.78
CA GLY A 329 29.30 -28.83 -10.94
C GLY A 329 28.55 -28.76 -12.28
N LEU A 330 27.38 -29.40 -12.38
CA LEU A 330 26.53 -29.32 -13.58
C LEU A 330 25.81 -27.97 -13.69
N SER A 331 25.34 -27.41 -12.58
CA SER A 331 24.65 -26.11 -12.58
C SER A 331 25.60 -24.92 -12.78
N GLN A 332 26.86 -25.04 -12.32
CA GLN A 332 27.86 -23.96 -12.35
C GLN A 332 29.24 -24.49 -12.84
N PRO A 333 29.35 -24.91 -14.11
CA PRO A 333 30.55 -25.58 -14.61
C PRO A 333 31.81 -24.72 -14.55
N HIS A 334 31.71 -23.42 -14.84
CA HIS A 334 32.85 -22.51 -14.78
C HIS A 334 33.40 -22.34 -13.36
N ARG A 335 32.52 -22.30 -12.35
CA ARG A 335 32.91 -22.13 -10.93
C ARG A 335 33.60 -23.37 -10.41
N PHE A 336 33.03 -24.53 -10.70
CA PHE A 336 33.63 -25.81 -10.34
C PHE A 336 35.03 -25.96 -10.96
N GLN A 337 35.19 -25.61 -12.25
CA GLN A 337 36.49 -25.63 -12.92
C GLN A 337 37.51 -24.68 -12.27
N GLN A 338 37.11 -23.46 -11.92
CA GLN A 338 37.97 -22.49 -11.26
C GLN A 338 38.38 -22.98 -9.84
N GLY A 339 37.44 -23.55 -9.09
CA GLY A 339 37.70 -24.14 -7.78
C GLY A 339 38.69 -25.30 -7.85
N VAL A 340 38.54 -26.20 -8.83
CA VAL A 340 39.49 -27.29 -9.09
C VAL A 340 40.88 -26.76 -9.45
N ALA A 341 40.96 -25.80 -10.37
CA ALA A 341 42.24 -25.21 -10.78
C ALA A 341 42.96 -24.53 -9.61
N GLN A 342 42.23 -23.80 -8.76
CA GLN A 342 42.79 -23.14 -7.59
C GLN A 342 43.23 -24.15 -6.53
N ALA A 343 42.44 -25.20 -6.28
CA ALA A 343 42.77 -26.24 -5.32
C ALA A 343 44.02 -27.04 -5.72
N LEU A 344 44.23 -27.26 -7.02
CA LEU A 344 45.44 -27.92 -7.55
C LEU A 344 46.69 -27.04 -7.50
N GLN A 345 46.51 -25.71 -7.57
CA GLN A 345 47.61 -24.74 -7.47
C GLN A 345 47.99 -24.43 -6.01
N SER A 346 47.08 -24.66 -5.07
CA SER A 346 47.29 -24.45 -3.63
C SER A 346 47.65 -25.75 -2.91
N ALA A 347 47.97 -25.67 -1.61
CA ALA A 347 48.19 -26.84 -0.75
C ALA A 347 46.91 -27.68 -0.51
N GLN A 348 45.85 -27.46 -1.28
CA GLN A 348 44.53 -28.10 -1.13
C GLN A 348 44.27 -29.17 -2.21
N ALA A 349 45.33 -29.62 -2.88
CA ALA A 349 45.25 -30.61 -3.96
C ALA A 349 44.66 -31.96 -3.50
N PHE A 350 44.68 -32.23 -2.18
CA PHE A 350 44.05 -33.40 -1.57
C PHE A 350 42.52 -33.43 -1.77
N GLU A 351 41.87 -32.26 -1.81
CA GLU A 351 40.41 -32.18 -2.02
C GLU A 351 40.06 -32.65 -3.43
N VAL A 352 40.88 -32.27 -4.41
CA VAL A 352 40.70 -32.68 -5.79
C VAL A 352 40.95 -34.18 -5.98
N ALA A 353 41.90 -34.74 -5.22
CA ALA A 353 42.10 -36.18 -5.18
C ALA A 353 40.89 -36.92 -4.55
N ALA A 354 40.32 -36.41 -3.45
CA ALA A 354 39.11 -36.97 -2.85
C ALA A 354 37.90 -36.91 -3.81
N LEU A 355 37.73 -35.80 -4.53
CA LEU A 355 36.69 -35.63 -5.56
C LEU A 355 36.88 -36.62 -6.72
N SER A 356 38.11 -36.76 -7.22
CA SER A 356 38.44 -37.68 -8.31
C SER A 356 38.18 -39.15 -7.94
N MET A 357 38.51 -39.54 -6.69
CA MET A 357 38.29 -40.89 -6.18
C MET A 357 36.81 -41.22 -5.95
N THR A 358 36.03 -40.26 -5.43
CA THR A 358 34.61 -40.49 -5.08
C THR A 358 33.66 -40.38 -6.27
N MET A 359 33.92 -39.46 -7.21
CA MET A 359 33.14 -39.32 -8.44
C MET A 359 33.58 -40.29 -9.54
N GLY A 360 34.83 -40.74 -9.49
CA GLY A 360 35.50 -41.52 -10.53
C GLY A 360 36.08 -40.62 -11.62
N LYS A 361 37.19 -41.06 -12.21
CA LYS A 361 37.95 -40.30 -13.22
C LYS A 361 37.09 -39.80 -14.38
N GLY A 362 36.13 -40.60 -14.86
CA GLY A 362 35.27 -40.23 -15.99
C GLY A 362 34.32 -39.07 -15.68
N LEU A 363 33.60 -39.13 -14.56
CA LEU A 363 32.68 -38.06 -14.16
C LEU A 363 33.46 -36.79 -13.78
N PHE A 364 34.56 -36.93 -13.05
CA PHE A 364 35.39 -35.80 -12.68
C PHE A 364 36.00 -35.11 -13.92
N ALA A 365 36.53 -35.87 -14.89
CA ALA A 365 37.04 -35.32 -16.15
C ALA A 365 35.96 -34.59 -16.97
N SER A 366 34.71 -35.06 -16.91
CA SER A 366 33.59 -34.38 -17.58
C SER A 366 33.23 -33.03 -16.93
N LEU A 367 33.38 -32.91 -15.61
CA LEU A 367 33.11 -31.68 -14.86
C LEU A 367 34.29 -30.70 -14.91
N ALA A 368 35.53 -31.21 -15.00
CA ALA A 368 36.76 -30.44 -15.03
C ALA A 368 37.66 -30.79 -16.24
N PRO A 369 37.27 -30.44 -17.47
CA PRO A 369 38.04 -30.74 -18.68
C PRO A 369 39.38 -29.98 -18.77
N GLN A 370 39.58 -28.93 -17.97
CA GLN A 370 40.75 -28.05 -18.00
C GLN A 370 41.98 -28.63 -17.29
N VAL A 371 41.86 -29.81 -16.66
CA VAL A 371 42.94 -30.43 -15.87
C VAL A 371 44.02 -30.97 -16.81
N THR A 372 45.25 -30.47 -16.66
CA THR A 372 46.38 -30.85 -17.52
C THR A 372 46.87 -32.28 -17.23
N PRO A 373 47.54 -32.96 -18.18
CA PRO A 373 48.11 -34.29 -17.94
C PRO A 373 49.06 -34.34 -16.73
N THR A 374 49.79 -33.25 -16.47
CA THR A 374 50.67 -33.11 -15.31
C THR A 374 49.90 -33.04 -13.98
N GLN A 375 48.75 -32.36 -13.96
CA GLN A 375 47.88 -32.29 -12.79
C GLN A 375 47.19 -33.64 -12.52
N TRP A 376 46.82 -34.37 -13.56
CA TRP A 376 46.33 -35.74 -13.42
C TRP A 376 47.36 -36.68 -12.80
N GLN A 377 48.63 -36.53 -13.19
CA GLN A 377 49.73 -37.28 -12.59
C GLN A 377 49.91 -36.92 -11.11
N GLN A 378 49.86 -35.63 -10.75
CA GLN A 378 49.89 -35.17 -9.37
C GLN A 378 48.74 -35.76 -8.54
N ILE A 379 47.52 -35.77 -9.08
CA ILE A 379 46.35 -36.39 -8.44
C ILE A 379 46.57 -37.90 -8.23
N ASP A 380 47.05 -38.59 -9.26
CA ASP A 380 47.29 -40.05 -9.21
C ASP A 380 48.42 -40.43 -8.24
N ASP A 381 49.47 -39.62 -8.12
CA ASP A 381 50.56 -39.85 -7.18
C ASP A 381 50.08 -39.65 -5.73
N MET A 382 49.27 -38.62 -5.45
CA MET A 382 48.63 -38.44 -4.14
C MET A 382 47.65 -39.57 -3.79
N LEU A 383 46.94 -40.11 -4.80
CA LEU A 383 46.06 -41.26 -4.61
C LEU A 383 46.81 -42.55 -4.27
N LYS A 384 48.07 -42.69 -4.71
CA LYS A 384 48.92 -43.85 -4.44
C LYS A 384 49.69 -43.74 -3.13
N GLU A 385 50.13 -42.53 -2.77
CA GLU A 385 50.93 -42.29 -1.56
C GLU A 385 50.08 -42.17 -0.29
N GLY A 386 48.80 -41.80 -0.43
CA GLY A 386 47.88 -41.60 0.70
C GLY A 386 47.13 -42.86 1.12
N ASN A 387 47.03 -43.10 2.44
CA ASN A 387 46.07 -44.04 3.02
C ASN A 387 44.69 -43.37 3.11
N TRP A 388 43.92 -43.39 2.04
CA TRP A 388 42.59 -42.75 1.95
C TRP A 388 41.53 -43.48 2.77
N SER A 389 41.16 -42.93 3.92
CA SER A 389 39.99 -43.40 4.67
C SER A 389 38.69 -42.81 4.10
N GLU A 390 37.56 -43.51 4.29
CA GLU A 390 36.24 -42.99 3.93
C GLU A 390 35.95 -41.63 4.60
N SER A 391 36.51 -41.37 5.79
CA SER A 391 36.39 -40.09 6.49
C SER A 391 37.19 -38.95 5.84
N GLN A 392 38.40 -39.23 5.36
CA GLN A 392 39.24 -38.23 4.66
C GLN A 392 38.64 -37.84 3.30
N LEU A 393 37.99 -38.79 2.62
CA LEU A 393 37.28 -38.50 1.38
C LEU A 393 36.11 -37.55 1.62
N LEU A 394 35.32 -37.77 2.67
CA LEU A 394 34.23 -36.89 3.04
C LEU A 394 34.75 -35.50 3.41
N GLU A 395 35.80 -35.43 4.22
CA GLU A 395 36.43 -34.17 4.64
C GLU A 395 36.90 -33.34 3.43
N GLY A 396 37.59 -33.96 2.46
CA GLY A 396 38.02 -33.27 1.24
C GLY A 396 36.85 -32.74 0.40
N MET A 397 35.74 -33.48 0.34
CA MET A 397 34.54 -33.05 -0.38
C MET A 397 33.80 -31.90 0.32
N GLU A 398 33.68 -31.95 1.65
CA GLU A 398 33.05 -30.90 2.44
C GLU A 398 33.86 -29.61 2.39
N GLN A 399 35.19 -29.68 2.54
CA GLN A 399 36.07 -28.52 2.44
C GLN A 399 36.04 -27.87 1.06
N PHE A 400 35.99 -28.67 -0.02
CA PHE A 400 35.83 -28.15 -1.37
C PHE A 400 34.47 -27.46 -1.56
N THR A 401 33.40 -28.07 -1.03
CA THR A 401 32.05 -27.48 -1.08
C THR A 401 32.00 -26.15 -0.34
N GLU A 402 32.59 -26.08 0.86
CA GLU A 402 32.66 -24.87 1.67
C GLU A 402 33.46 -23.77 0.97
N ARG A 403 34.55 -24.12 0.25
CA ARG A 403 35.30 -23.16 -0.56
C ARG A 403 34.48 -22.62 -1.72
N LEU A 404 33.77 -23.48 -2.44
CA LEU A 404 32.89 -23.04 -3.52
C LEU A 404 31.81 -22.08 -2.99
N THR A 405 31.26 -22.32 -1.80
CA THR A 405 30.32 -21.38 -1.18
C THR A 405 30.99 -20.08 -0.73
N LYS A 406 32.17 -20.12 -0.11
CA LYS A 406 32.89 -18.90 0.33
C LYS A 406 33.31 -18.00 -0.83
N GLN A 407 33.68 -18.58 -1.98
CA GLN A 407 33.94 -17.81 -3.20
C GLN A 407 32.71 -17.05 -3.71
N THR A 408 31.50 -17.50 -3.36
CA THR A 408 30.23 -16.85 -3.73
C THR A 408 30.05 -15.54 -2.97
N ASP A 409 30.41 -15.51 -1.68
CA ASP A 409 30.26 -14.34 -0.82
C ASP A 409 31.35 -13.29 -1.11
N GLU A 410 32.61 -13.69 -1.29
CA GLU A 410 33.72 -12.76 -1.55
C GLU A 410 33.64 -12.02 -2.89
N HIS A 411 33.02 -12.63 -3.92
CA HIS A 411 32.82 -11.96 -5.21
C HIS A 411 31.66 -10.95 -5.20
N ASN A 412 30.74 -11.03 -4.24
CA ASN A 412 29.63 -10.09 -4.14
C ASN A 412 30.08 -8.76 -3.48
N ASP A 413 31.00 -8.82 -2.53
CA ASP A 413 31.51 -7.61 -1.86
C ASP A 413 32.47 -6.78 -2.72
N ASN A 414 33.22 -7.43 -3.62
CA ASN A 414 34.18 -6.78 -4.54
C ASN A 414 33.60 -6.43 -5.92
N ALA A 415 32.29 -6.58 -6.13
CA ALA A 415 31.64 -6.17 -7.37
C ALA A 415 31.67 -4.63 -7.50
N PRO A 416 32.06 -4.07 -8.66
CA PRO A 416 31.85 -2.64 -8.91
C PRO A 416 30.35 -2.34 -8.72
N PHE A 417 30.04 -1.27 -7.98
CA PHE A 417 28.68 -0.90 -7.53
C PHE A 417 28.08 -1.67 -6.34
N SER A 418 28.82 -2.55 -5.65
CA SER A 418 28.33 -3.23 -4.43
C SER A 418 27.83 -2.25 -3.34
N PHE A 419 28.39 -1.03 -3.29
CA PHE A 419 27.97 0.03 -2.37
C PHE A 419 26.50 0.47 -2.55
N LEU A 420 25.89 0.28 -3.73
CA LEU A 420 24.48 0.63 -3.97
C LEU A 420 23.51 -0.19 -3.11
N SER A 421 23.92 -1.41 -2.71
CA SER A 421 23.13 -2.27 -1.81
C SER A 421 23.01 -1.69 -0.40
N LYS A 422 23.96 -0.84 0.01
CA LYS A 422 24.02 -0.23 1.35
C LYS A 422 23.23 1.09 1.45
N LEU A 423 22.81 1.65 0.32
CA LEU A 423 22.05 2.90 0.24
C LEU A 423 20.56 2.62 0.13
N ASN A 424 19.71 3.49 0.69
CA ASN A 424 18.26 3.48 0.45
C ASN A 424 17.88 4.21 -0.85
N ASP A 425 16.63 4.07 -1.33
CA ASP A 425 16.22 4.60 -2.65
C ASP A 425 16.37 6.12 -2.77
N SER A 426 16.07 6.86 -1.70
CA SER A 426 16.25 8.32 -1.65
C SER A 426 17.73 8.71 -1.73
N GLN A 427 18.61 7.94 -1.07
CA GLN A 427 20.05 8.14 -1.13
C GLN A 427 20.60 7.84 -2.52
N VAL A 428 20.13 6.78 -3.19
CA VAL A 428 20.55 6.48 -4.56
C VAL A 428 20.06 7.55 -5.52
N LEU A 429 18.80 8.00 -5.42
CA LEU A 429 18.27 9.09 -6.24
C LEU A 429 19.04 10.40 -6.03
N TYR A 430 19.43 10.71 -4.80
CA TYR A 430 20.26 11.87 -4.49
C TYR A 430 21.66 11.74 -5.12
N LEU A 431 22.28 10.56 -4.99
CA LEU A 431 23.60 10.28 -5.53
C LEU A 431 23.67 10.48 -7.06
N ILE A 432 22.62 10.09 -7.78
CA ILE A 432 22.58 10.16 -9.24
C ILE A 432 21.91 11.42 -9.78
N LYS A 433 21.47 12.34 -8.92
CA LYS A 433 20.63 13.49 -9.33
C LYS A 433 21.29 14.33 -10.43
N ASP A 434 22.55 14.70 -10.20
CA ASP A 434 23.33 15.58 -11.06
C ASP A 434 24.17 14.80 -12.10
N GLU A 435 23.94 13.50 -12.22
CA GLU A 435 24.63 12.63 -13.18
C GLU A 435 23.95 12.64 -14.55
N ASP A 436 24.74 12.37 -15.59
CA ASP A 436 24.23 12.26 -16.96
C ASP A 436 23.30 11.06 -17.12
N THR A 437 22.37 11.14 -18.08
CA THR A 437 21.36 10.11 -18.38
C THR A 437 21.97 8.71 -18.54
N ARG A 438 23.12 8.61 -19.20
CA ARG A 438 23.82 7.33 -19.42
C ARG A 438 24.36 6.73 -18.12
N ILE A 439 24.84 7.56 -17.19
CA ILE A 439 25.31 7.12 -15.87
C ILE A 439 24.12 6.75 -14.98
N LYS A 440 23.03 7.52 -15.03
CA LYS A 440 21.76 7.15 -14.39
C LYS A 440 21.29 5.77 -14.85
N ALA A 441 21.27 5.53 -16.17
CA ALA A 441 20.93 4.22 -16.74
C ALA A 441 21.89 3.11 -16.27
N LEU A 442 23.19 3.40 -16.21
CA LEU A 442 24.20 2.45 -15.73
C LEU A 442 23.94 2.07 -14.27
N VAL A 443 23.70 3.04 -13.39
CA VAL A 443 23.38 2.79 -11.97
C VAL A 443 22.10 1.96 -11.85
N MET A 444 21.05 2.31 -12.59
CA MET A 444 19.79 1.55 -12.58
C MET A 444 19.97 0.10 -13.05
N SER A 445 20.87 -0.16 -14.01
CA SER A 445 21.17 -1.51 -14.50
C SER A 445 21.85 -2.40 -13.45
N GLN A 446 22.51 -1.81 -12.45
CA GLN A 446 23.20 -2.53 -11.37
C GLN A 446 22.29 -2.77 -10.15
N LEU A 447 21.07 -2.22 -10.14
CA LEU A 447 20.10 -2.45 -9.07
C LEU A 447 19.21 -3.67 -9.38
N PRO A 448 18.62 -4.33 -8.36
CA PRO A 448 17.60 -5.34 -8.59
C PRO A 448 16.43 -4.77 -9.42
N ALA A 449 15.94 -5.54 -10.40
CA ALA A 449 14.96 -5.06 -11.38
C ALA A 449 13.74 -4.37 -10.77
N GLN A 450 13.21 -4.92 -9.66
CA GLN A 450 12.06 -4.35 -8.97
C GLN A 450 12.37 -3.00 -8.32
N ARG A 451 13.53 -2.88 -7.67
CA ARG A 451 14.01 -1.63 -7.07
C ARG A 451 14.28 -0.56 -8.13
N ALA A 452 14.88 -0.94 -9.26
CA ALA A 452 15.10 -0.04 -10.38
C ALA A 452 13.77 0.50 -10.94
N ALA A 453 12.76 -0.36 -11.11
CA ALA A 453 11.43 0.04 -11.59
C ALA A 453 10.75 1.04 -10.64
N ASP A 454 10.79 0.80 -9.34
CA ASP A 454 10.25 1.72 -8.34
C ASP A 454 10.96 3.08 -8.35
N MET A 455 12.26 3.10 -8.63
CA MET A 455 13.03 4.32 -8.78
C MET A 455 12.73 5.05 -10.10
N PHE A 456 12.50 4.33 -11.21
CA PHE A 456 12.10 4.93 -12.49
C PHE A 456 10.81 5.74 -12.35
N LEU A 457 9.82 5.23 -11.61
CA LEU A 457 8.54 5.91 -11.37
C LEU A 457 8.67 7.21 -10.58
N ARG A 458 9.80 7.44 -9.91
CA ARG A 458 10.08 8.67 -9.15
C ARG A 458 10.78 9.76 -9.98
N LEU A 459 11.25 9.43 -11.19
CA LEU A 459 11.84 10.39 -12.11
C LEU A 459 10.76 11.18 -12.84
N SER A 460 11.11 12.37 -13.34
CA SER A 460 10.22 13.13 -14.22
C SER A 460 9.98 12.37 -15.53
N GLU A 461 8.81 12.52 -16.16
CA GLU A 461 8.46 11.77 -17.39
C GLU A 461 9.51 11.91 -18.51
N LYS A 462 10.07 13.12 -18.64
CA LYS A 462 11.12 13.41 -19.64
C LYS A 462 12.43 12.69 -19.32
N GLU A 463 12.86 12.69 -18.06
CA GLU A 463 14.07 11.97 -17.64
C GLU A 463 13.88 10.46 -17.72
N LEU A 464 12.72 9.96 -17.30
CA LEU A 464 12.36 8.54 -17.38
C LEU A 464 12.53 8.03 -18.81
N ALA A 465 11.94 8.72 -19.80
CA ALA A 465 12.04 8.34 -21.21
C ALA A 465 13.49 8.29 -21.70
N ASN A 466 14.30 9.29 -21.34
CA ASN A 466 15.71 9.36 -21.75
C ASN A 466 16.56 8.24 -21.11
N VAL A 467 16.36 7.98 -19.81
CA VAL A 467 17.09 6.92 -19.09
C VAL A 467 16.69 5.54 -19.59
N ALA A 468 15.40 5.31 -19.88
CA ALA A 468 14.92 4.06 -20.46
C ALA A 468 15.49 3.83 -21.88
N PHE A 469 15.59 4.89 -22.69
CA PHE A 469 16.19 4.82 -24.02
C PHE A 469 17.68 4.45 -23.97
N GLU A 470 18.45 5.08 -23.09
CA GLU A 470 19.87 4.75 -22.87
C GLU A 470 20.04 3.30 -22.36
N LEU A 471 19.19 2.86 -21.42
CA LEU A 471 19.23 1.49 -20.90
C LEU A 471 18.98 0.45 -22.01
N GLY A 472 18.09 0.74 -22.95
CA GLY A 472 17.80 -0.12 -24.11
C GLY A 472 18.93 -0.17 -25.15
N GLN A 473 19.85 0.79 -25.16
CA GLN A 473 20.97 0.86 -26.11
C GLN A 473 22.32 0.41 -25.52
N PHE A 474 22.34 -0.19 -24.34
CA PHE A 474 23.59 -0.69 -23.75
C PHE A 474 24.13 -1.92 -24.49
N GLU A 475 25.11 -1.72 -25.37
CA GLU A 475 25.73 -2.81 -26.15
C GLU A 475 27.05 -3.34 -25.52
N SER A 476 27.91 -2.46 -25.00
CA SER A 476 29.07 -2.82 -24.16
C SER A 476 29.82 -1.57 -23.67
N LEU A 477 30.47 -1.65 -22.51
CA LEU A 477 31.34 -0.61 -21.96
C LEU A 477 32.72 -1.21 -21.62
N PRO A 478 33.84 -0.50 -21.86
CA PRO A 478 35.15 -0.94 -21.41
C PRO A 478 35.17 -1.14 -19.89
N VAL A 479 35.75 -2.25 -19.43
CA VAL A 479 35.81 -2.61 -17.99
C VAL A 479 36.52 -1.53 -17.16
N SER A 480 37.53 -0.84 -17.73
CA SER A 480 38.20 0.28 -17.08
C SER A 480 37.24 1.44 -16.81
N ALA A 481 36.52 1.91 -17.83
CA ALA A 481 35.54 2.99 -17.71
C ALA A 481 34.40 2.64 -16.74
N PHE A 482 33.94 1.39 -16.77
CA PHE A 482 32.92 0.89 -15.84
C PHE A 482 33.40 0.98 -14.37
N LYS A 483 34.64 0.55 -14.09
CA LYS A 483 35.24 0.63 -12.75
C LYS A 483 35.50 2.08 -12.31
N ASP A 484 36.00 2.93 -13.20
CA ASP A 484 36.28 4.34 -12.88
C ASP A 484 34.99 5.07 -12.44
N VAL A 485 33.87 4.82 -13.14
CA VAL A 485 32.57 5.38 -12.78
C VAL A 485 32.09 4.80 -11.44
N ALA A 486 32.23 3.50 -11.22
CA ALA A 486 31.87 2.85 -9.97
C ALA A 486 32.64 3.43 -8.77
N ASP A 487 33.96 3.62 -8.91
CA ASP A 487 34.82 4.15 -7.85
C ASP A 487 34.48 5.61 -7.52
N ARG A 488 34.20 6.43 -8.55
CA ARG A 488 33.77 7.81 -8.34
C ARG A 488 32.45 7.88 -7.58
N LEU A 489 31.46 7.08 -7.98
CA LEU A 489 30.15 7.04 -7.33
C LEU A 489 30.23 6.43 -5.93
N ALA A 490 31.11 5.46 -5.70
CA ALA A 490 31.37 4.90 -4.38
C ALA A 490 31.91 5.97 -3.42
N ARG A 491 32.87 6.79 -3.86
CA ARG A 491 33.39 7.91 -3.05
C ARG A 491 32.31 8.96 -2.78
N ALA A 492 31.50 9.30 -3.78
CA ALA A 492 30.38 10.22 -3.62
C ALA A 492 29.29 9.66 -2.69
N SER A 493 29.09 8.34 -2.64
CA SER A 493 28.10 7.72 -1.75
C SER A 493 28.38 7.96 -0.26
N LEU A 494 29.65 8.13 0.12
CA LEU A 494 30.06 8.40 1.50
C LEU A 494 29.62 9.78 2.00
N THR A 495 29.33 10.73 1.10
CA THR A 495 28.87 12.08 1.44
C THR A 495 27.36 12.25 1.32
N VAL A 496 26.63 11.20 0.92
CA VAL A 496 25.18 11.24 0.79
C VAL A 496 24.54 11.34 2.18
N PRO A 497 23.67 12.34 2.44
CA PRO A 497 22.98 12.46 3.72
C PRO A 497 22.17 11.20 4.06
N SER A 498 22.06 10.88 5.35
CA SER A 498 21.07 9.89 5.79
C SER A 498 19.67 10.50 5.62
N PHE A 499 18.92 10.03 4.61
CA PHE A 499 17.49 10.31 4.47
C PHE A 499 16.67 9.35 5.34
N GLU A 500 17.13 9.06 6.56
CA GLU A 500 16.29 8.42 7.54
C GLU A 500 15.13 9.39 7.79
N ASN A 501 13.91 8.96 7.42
CA ASN A 501 12.71 9.74 7.68
C ASN A 501 12.61 9.92 9.19
N ILE A 502 13.17 11.01 9.73
CA ILE A 502 12.77 11.52 11.02
C ILE A 502 11.31 11.87 10.83
N SER A 503 10.43 10.95 11.21
CA SER A 503 9.02 11.23 11.43
C SER A 503 8.98 12.15 12.65
N ALA A 504 9.40 13.40 12.45
CA ALA A 504 9.26 14.43 13.44
C ALA A 504 7.75 14.60 13.58
N ASP A 505 7.22 14.19 14.72
CA ASP A 505 5.86 14.48 15.11
C ASP A 505 5.73 15.99 15.31
N GLY A 506 5.63 16.70 14.18
CA GLY A 506 5.57 18.15 14.11
C GLY A 506 4.32 18.68 14.81
N LEU A 507 3.27 17.85 14.93
CA LEU A 507 2.08 18.19 15.69
C LEU A 507 2.38 18.20 17.19
N SER A 508 3.05 17.17 17.72
CA SER A 508 3.47 17.18 19.12
C SER A 508 4.48 18.28 19.44
N VAL A 509 5.38 18.61 18.51
CA VAL A 509 6.29 19.76 18.67
C VAL A 509 5.50 21.07 18.72
N LEU A 510 4.52 21.25 17.82
CA LEU A 510 3.66 22.43 17.80
C LEU A 510 2.82 22.56 19.09
N ILE A 511 2.31 21.44 19.62
CA ILE A 511 1.57 21.42 20.90
C ILE A 511 2.48 21.87 22.05
N ARG A 512 3.70 21.32 22.16
CA ARG A 512 4.66 21.73 23.20
C ARG A 512 5.06 23.20 23.08
N MET A 513 5.20 23.70 21.85
CA MET A 513 5.50 25.12 21.61
C MET A 513 4.33 25.98 22.09
N LEU A 514 3.10 25.62 21.72
CA LEU A 514 1.88 26.29 22.14
C LEU A 514 1.67 26.23 23.67
N ASP A 515 2.08 25.15 24.34
CA ASP A 515 2.04 25.04 25.81
C ASP A 515 2.96 26.05 26.53
N SER A 516 3.99 26.56 25.84
CA SER A 516 4.93 27.56 26.38
C SER A 516 4.62 29.01 25.99
N MET A 517 3.62 29.22 25.13
CA MET A 517 3.24 30.55 24.66
C MET A 517 2.28 31.24 25.64
N THR A 518 2.19 32.56 25.54
CA THR A 518 1.13 33.31 26.21
C THR A 518 -0.21 33.11 25.51
N MET A 519 -1.33 33.27 26.22
CA MET A 519 -2.68 33.08 25.69
C MET A 519 -2.98 33.95 24.45
N THR A 520 -2.43 35.16 24.43
CA THR A 520 -2.55 36.10 23.32
C THR A 520 -1.83 35.59 22.06
N GLU A 521 -0.63 35.04 22.23
CA GLU A 521 0.16 34.46 21.14
C GLU A 521 -0.45 33.16 20.62
N GLU A 522 -0.89 32.29 21.54
CA GLU A 522 -1.62 31.05 21.23
C GLU A 522 -2.85 31.35 20.34
N THR A 523 -3.70 32.28 20.78
CA THR A 523 -4.91 32.66 20.03
C THR A 523 -4.58 33.23 18.66
N ARG A 524 -3.52 34.06 18.57
CA ARG A 524 -3.06 34.63 17.30
C ARG A 524 -2.56 33.52 16.36
N LEU A 525 -1.74 32.60 16.85
CA LEU A 525 -1.20 31.50 16.04
C LEU A 525 -2.32 30.58 15.55
N LEU A 526 -3.25 30.20 16.42
CA LEU A 526 -4.41 29.39 16.04
C LEU A 526 -5.29 30.08 14.98
N LYS A 527 -5.47 31.39 15.08
CA LYS A 527 -6.23 32.17 14.08
C LYS A 527 -5.53 32.20 12.72
N THR A 528 -4.22 32.45 12.70
CA THR A 528 -3.39 32.41 11.48
C THR A 528 -3.40 31.02 10.85
N LEU A 529 -3.24 29.97 11.67
CA LEU A 529 -3.25 28.59 11.20
C LEU A 529 -4.61 28.24 10.57
N LYS A 530 -5.72 28.69 11.15
CA LYS A 530 -7.07 28.50 10.61
C LYS A 530 -7.25 29.17 9.25
N SER A 531 -6.70 30.36 9.02
CA SER A 531 -6.85 31.08 7.75
C SER A 531 -5.91 30.59 6.65
N GLU A 532 -4.65 30.28 6.97
CA GLU A 532 -3.64 29.94 5.96
C GLU A 532 -3.59 28.43 5.67
N LYS A 533 -3.77 27.59 6.70
CA LYS A 533 -3.61 26.13 6.62
C LYS A 533 -4.71 25.41 7.43
N PRO A 534 -5.97 25.44 6.97
CA PRO A 534 -7.12 24.92 7.72
C PRO A 534 -6.98 23.43 8.07
N GLU A 535 -6.38 22.63 7.19
CA GLU A 535 -6.13 21.19 7.46
C GLU A 535 -5.28 20.97 8.72
N THR A 536 -4.19 21.72 8.88
CA THR A 536 -3.33 21.63 10.07
C THR A 536 -4.04 22.13 11.31
N TYR A 537 -4.84 23.19 11.18
CA TYR A 537 -5.66 23.70 12.27
C TYR A 537 -6.64 22.65 12.78
N TYR A 538 -7.41 21.99 11.90
CA TYR A 538 -8.38 20.98 12.33
C TYR A 538 -7.70 19.76 12.96
N ARG A 539 -6.54 19.32 12.45
CA ARG A 539 -5.76 18.23 13.07
C ARG A 539 -5.25 18.60 14.47
N LEU A 540 -4.69 19.80 14.64
CA LEU A 540 -4.28 20.32 15.95
C LEU A 540 -5.48 20.42 16.90
N ARG A 541 -6.63 20.82 16.37
CA ARG A 541 -7.82 21.06 17.17
C ARG A 541 -8.40 19.82 17.82
N GLN A 542 -8.20 18.64 17.22
CA GLN A 542 -8.63 17.35 17.78
C GLN A 542 -7.90 17.02 19.09
N VAL A 543 -6.70 17.53 19.29
CA VAL A 543 -5.81 17.15 20.40
C VAL A 543 -5.46 18.32 21.33
N TYR A 544 -5.80 19.56 20.96
CA TYR A 544 -5.38 20.77 21.67
C TYR A 544 -6.57 21.56 22.26
N PHE A 545 -6.65 21.61 23.59
CA PHE A 545 -7.68 22.32 24.37
C PHE A 545 -7.24 23.72 24.78
N THR A 546 -8.14 24.70 24.71
CA THR A 546 -7.92 26.11 25.06
C THR A 546 -8.88 26.54 26.17
N PHE A 547 -8.61 27.63 26.89
CA PHE A 547 -9.50 28.08 27.98
C PHE A 547 -10.92 28.43 27.49
N ALA A 548 -11.04 28.95 26.26
CA ALA A 548 -12.33 29.27 25.66
C ALA A 548 -13.23 28.03 25.49
N ASP A 549 -12.62 26.84 25.41
CA ASP A 549 -13.35 25.58 25.24
C ASP A 549 -14.10 25.15 26.47
N LEU A 550 -13.71 25.67 27.63
CA LEU A 550 -14.40 25.40 28.88
C LEU A 550 -15.87 25.82 28.83
N ALA A 551 -16.21 26.83 28.01
CA ALA A 551 -17.59 27.25 27.77
C ALA A 551 -18.44 26.17 27.07
N ARG A 552 -17.79 25.29 26.30
CA ARG A 552 -18.41 24.23 25.50
C ARG A 552 -18.25 22.86 26.12
N THR A 553 -17.49 22.75 27.20
CA THR A 553 -17.26 21.50 27.91
C THR A 553 -18.54 21.06 28.64
N PRO A 554 -18.94 19.78 28.53
CA PRO A 554 -20.09 19.24 29.25
C PRO A 554 -19.95 19.33 30.77
N ASP A 555 -21.05 19.61 31.47
CA ASP A 555 -21.09 19.79 32.93
C ASP A 555 -20.49 18.61 33.70
N ARG A 556 -20.69 17.37 33.22
CA ARG A 556 -20.11 16.17 33.84
C ARG A 556 -18.59 16.21 33.88
N VAL A 557 -17.95 16.71 32.82
CA VAL A 557 -16.49 16.75 32.69
C VAL A 557 -15.95 17.85 33.59
N ILE A 558 -16.59 19.03 33.57
CA ILE A 558 -16.23 20.15 34.45
C ILE A 558 -16.36 19.73 35.93
N SER A 559 -17.47 19.07 36.31
CA SER A 559 -17.73 18.60 37.68
C SER A 559 -16.68 17.60 38.19
N ASN A 560 -16.22 16.70 37.31
CA ASN A 560 -15.32 15.61 37.67
C ASN A 560 -13.87 16.09 37.72
N GLU A 561 -13.42 16.80 36.68
CA GLU A 561 -12.00 17.10 36.50
C GLU A 561 -11.58 18.41 37.21
N LEU A 562 -12.46 19.42 37.32
CA LEU A 562 -12.12 20.66 38.04
C LEU A 562 -12.25 20.54 39.56
N ARG A 563 -12.79 19.43 40.09
CA ARG A 563 -12.95 19.23 41.53
C ARG A 563 -11.62 19.09 42.28
N GLU A 564 -10.59 18.62 41.59
CA GLU A 564 -9.24 18.42 42.13
C GLU A 564 -8.43 19.71 42.22
N LEU A 565 -8.88 20.77 41.53
CA LEU A 565 -8.20 22.06 41.53
C LEU A 565 -8.54 22.90 42.76
N ASP A 566 -7.57 23.67 43.23
CA ASP A 566 -7.77 24.58 44.35
C ASP A 566 -8.81 25.66 44.01
N ARG A 567 -9.64 25.98 45.00
CA ARG A 567 -10.71 26.97 44.87
C ARG A 567 -10.19 28.36 44.52
N GLY A 568 -8.99 28.72 45.00
CA GLY A 568 -8.35 30.00 44.70
C GLY A 568 -7.91 30.11 43.25
N VAL A 569 -7.43 29.00 42.67
CA VAL A 569 -7.08 28.91 41.25
C VAL A 569 -8.33 29.02 40.38
N LEU A 570 -9.42 28.32 40.74
CA LEU A 570 -10.69 28.41 40.03
C LEU A 570 -11.29 29.82 40.08
N ALA A 571 -11.26 30.46 41.25
CA ALA A 571 -11.73 31.84 41.41
C ALA A 571 -10.91 32.81 40.57
N SER A 572 -9.57 32.71 40.63
CA SER A 572 -8.65 33.58 39.90
C SER A 572 -8.79 33.44 38.38
N ALA A 573 -8.98 32.23 37.87
CA ALA A 573 -9.13 31.98 36.44
C ALA A 573 -10.45 32.56 35.86
N LEU A 574 -11.50 32.60 36.68
CA LEU A 574 -12.81 33.12 36.31
C LEU A 574 -12.88 34.66 36.35
N CYS A 575 -11.90 35.35 36.96
CA CYS A 575 -11.85 36.81 36.96
C CYS A 575 -11.89 37.38 35.53
N HIS A 576 -12.59 38.50 35.36
CA HIS A 576 -12.75 39.22 34.08
C HIS A 576 -13.33 38.40 32.91
N SER A 577 -13.93 37.23 33.17
CA SER A 577 -14.70 36.47 32.18
C SER A 577 -16.15 36.93 32.11
N SER A 578 -16.86 36.59 31.02
CA SER A 578 -18.26 36.97 30.84
C SER A 578 -19.17 36.32 31.89
N ILE A 579 -20.28 36.99 32.23
CA ILE A 579 -21.24 36.48 33.23
C ILE A 579 -21.78 35.11 32.83
N GLU A 580 -22.03 34.89 31.53
CA GLU A 580 -22.49 33.61 31.00
C GLU A 580 -21.46 32.51 31.18
N PHE A 581 -20.18 32.79 30.89
CA PHE A 581 -19.08 31.86 31.09
C PHE A 581 -18.94 31.47 32.57
N LYS A 582 -18.94 32.46 33.48
CA LYS A 582 -18.91 32.22 34.93
C LYS A 582 -20.07 31.34 35.37
N ARG A 583 -21.29 31.64 34.90
CA ARG A 583 -22.49 30.88 35.26
C ARG A 583 -22.39 29.43 34.81
N HIS A 584 -21.95 29.18 33.57
CA HIS A 584 -21.78 27.83 33.02
C HIS A 584 -20.81 27.01 33.87
N VAL A 585 -19.60 27.53 34.09
CA VAL A 585 -18.56 26.83 34.85
C VAL A 585 -18.99 26.61 36.30
N LEU A 586 -19.54 27.63 36.97
CA LEU A 586 -19.98 27.51 38.36
C LEU A 586 -21.16 26.54 38.52
N ALA A 587 -22.11 26.53 37.57
CA ALA A 587 -23.28 25.64 37.61
C ALA A 587 -22.89 24.15 37.48
N ALA A 588 -21.79 23.85 36.81
CA ALA A 588 -21.27 22.49 36.72
C ALA A 588 -20.51 22.04 37.98
N LEU A 589 -19.99 22.96 38.80
CA LEU A 589 -19.26 22.59 40.03
C LEU A 589 -20.19 22.06 41.14
N PRO A 590 -19.73 21.12 41.98
CA PRO A 590 -20.48 20.65 43.16
C PRO A 590 -20.86 21.79 44.11
N GLN A 591 -22.04 21.72 44.75
CA GLN A 591 -22.63 22.81 45.54
C GLN A 591 -21.68 23.40 46.61
N LYS A 592 -20.95 22.55 47.35
CA LYS A 592 -19.99 23.01 48.37
C LYS A 592 -18.79 23.75 47.77
N LEU A 593 -18.22 23.22 46.67
CA LEU A 593 -17.09 23.84 45.99
C LEU A 593 -17.50 25.15 45.32
N ARG A 594 -18.66 25.17 44.65
CA ARG A 594 -19.26 26.36 44.04
C ARG A 594 -19.40 27.51 45.04
N ALA A 595 -19.95 27.25 46.23
CA ALA A 595 -20.11 28.27 47.26
C ALA A 595 -18.76 28.87 47.72
N GLY A 596 -17.73 28.01 47.87
CA GLY A 596 -16.36 28.45 48.19
C GLY A 596 -15.74 29.29 47.09
N VAL A 597 -15.82 28.85 45.84
CA VAL A 597 -15.29 29.59 44.68
C VAL A 597 -15.99 30.94 44.52
N ILE A 598 -17.31 31.03 44.73
CA ILE A 598 -18.04 32.31 44.66
C ILE A 598 -17.57 33.28 45.75
N ALA A 599 -17.28 32.80 46.96
CA ALA A 599 -16.79 33.65 48.04
C ALA A 599 -15.40 34.21 47.72
N GLU A 600 -14.50 33.38 47.21
CA GLU A 600 -13.14 33.78 46.83
C GLU A 600 -13.12 34.65 45.56
N LEU A 601 -14.01 34.39 44.59
CA LEU A 601 -14.12 35.19 43.36
C LEU A 601 -14.40 36.66 43.66
N LYS A 602 -15.23 36.96 44.67
CA LYS A 602 -15.53 38.34 45.09
C LYS A 602 -14.30 39.09 45.60
N VAL A 603 -13.35 38.38 46.21
CA VAL A 603 -12.09 38.95 46.72
C VAL A 603 -11.07 39.04 45.60
N ALA A 604 -10.96 37.98 44.80
CA ALA A 604 -10.05 37.84 43.68
C ALA A 604 -10.31 38.86 42.55
N GLU A 605 -11.55 39.33 42.37
CA GLU A 605 -11.89 40.34 41.36
C GLU A 605 -11.25 41.71 41.63
N SER A 606 -10.94 42.05 42.88
CA SER A 606 -10.31 43.35 43.23
C SER A 606 -8.80 43.29 43.37
N GLU A 607 -8.23 42.14 43.72
CA GLU A 607 -6.82 42.03 44.17
C GLU A 607 -5.89 41.37 43.15
N ASN A 608 -6.40 40.57 42.21
CA ASN A 608 -5.53 39.77 41.34
C ASN A 608 -4.98 40.56 40.15
N SER A 609 -3.66 40.54 40.01
CA SER A 609 -2.95 40.99 38.81
C SER A 609 -3.32 40.15 37.59
N THR A 610 -3.20 40.75 36.39
CA THR A 610 -3.41 40.05 35.11
C THR A 610 -2.55 38.79 34.97
N GLU A 611 -1.30 38.81 35.45
CA GLU A 611 -0.39 37.66 35.43
C GLU A 611 -0.91 36.47 36.25
N VAL A 612 -1.49 36.73 37.43
CA VAL A 612 -2.05 35.69 38.31
C VAL A 612 -3.27 35.03 37.65
N ILE A 613 -4.09 35.83 36.96
CA ILE A 613 -5.26 35.35 36.24
C ILE A 613 -4.84 34.44 35.07
N GLU A 614 -3.85 34.87 34.28
CA GLU A 614 -3.34 34.08 33.16
C GLU A 614 -2.71 32.76 33.65
N GLN A 615 -1.93 32.79 34.74
CA GLN A 615 -1.37 31.59 35.34
C GLN A 615 -2.46 30.62 35.82
N ALA A 616 -3.52 31.14 36.45
CA ALA A 616 -4.64 30.33 36.90
C ALA A 616 -5.41 29.69 35.73
N ARG A 617 -5.59 30.41 34.62
CA ARG A 617 -6.19 29.88 33.38
C ARG A 617 -5.33 28.78 32.77
N LEU A 618 -4.01 28.98 32.70
CA LEU A 618 -3.06 27.97 32.22
C LEU A 618 -3.13 26.69 33.07
N ASN A 619 -3.22 26.81 34.39
CA ASN A 619 -3.36 25.65 35.27
C ASN A 619 -4.62 24.81 34.96
N ILE A 620 -5.76 25.47 34.74
CA ILE A 620 -7.02 24.79 34.35
C ILE A 620 -6.85 24.10 32.98
N VAL A 621 -6.25 24.80 32.02
CA VAL A 621 -6.03 24.27 30.67
C VAL A 621 -5.09 23.06 30.69
N GLN A 622 -4.00 23.11 31.45
CA GLN A 622 -3.07 21.99 31.61
C GLN A 622 -3.73 20.78 32.26
N ALA A 623 -4.57 21.00 33.28
CA ALA A 623 -5.37 19.93 33.88
C ALA A 623 -6.25 19.28 32.80
N MET A 624 -7.04 20.05 32.07
CA MET A 624 -7.91 19.55 30.99
C MET A 624 -7.13 18.84 29.86
N ARG A 625 -5.96 19.35 29.47
CA ARG A 625 -5.07 18.70 28.49
C ARG A 625 -4.54 17.36 29.01
N ALA A 626 -4.29 17.21 30.31
CA ALA A 626 -3.92 15.93 30.89
C ALA A 626 -5.09 14.91 30.85
N VAL A 627 -6.32 15.37 31.05
CA VAL A 627 -7.54 14.54 30.90
C VAL A 627 -7.69 14.01 29.48
N ILE A 628 -7.47 14.88 28.48
CA ILE A 628 -7.54 14.50 27.06
C ILE A 628 -6.46 13.48 26.71
N ARG A 629 -5.22 13.70 27.16
CA ARG A 629 -4.14 12.72 26.98
C ARG A 629 -4.43 11.37 27.66
N ALA A 630 -5.14 11.39 28.78
CA ALA A 630 -5.58 10.19 29.48
C ALA A 630 -6.83 9.52 28.84
N GLY A 631 -7.42 10.11 27.80
CA GLY A 631 -8.58 9.58 27.10
C GLY A 631 -9.90 9.64 27.87
N ARG A 632 -9.98 10.40 28.98
CA ARG A 632 -11.22 10.56 29.77
C ARG A 632 -12.18 11.60 29.19
N PHE A 633 -11.68 12.45 28.30
CA PHE A 633 -12.44 13.49 27.59
C PHE A 633 -11.86 13.66 26.19
N SER A 634 -12.72 13.80 25.17
CA SER A 634 -12.32 14.10 23.79
C SER A 634 -12.84 15.46 23.34
N MET A 635 -12.11 16.12 22.43
CA MET A 635 -12.53 17.41 21.85
C MET A 635 -13.83 17.30 21.04
N ASP A 636 -14.20 16.11 20.58
CA ASP A 636 -15.45 15.86 19.87
C ASP A 636 -16.69 15.97 20.78
N GLU A 637 -16.51 15.84 22.09
CA GLU A 637 -17.59 15.96 23.09
C GLU A 637 -17.94 17.42 23.42
N LEU A 638 -17.21 18.40 22.86
CA LEU A 638 -17.51 19.81 23.04
C LEU A 638 -18.86 20.16 22.40
N VAL A 639 -19.81 20.61 23.23
CA VAL A 639 -21.16 20.98 22.81
C VAL A 639 -21.09 22.05 21.71
N GLN A 640 -21.85 21.85 20.63
CA GLN A 640 -21.98 22.87 19.59
C GLN A 640 -22.81 24.02 20.14
N ILE A 641 -22.25 25.23 20.13
CA ILE A 641 -23.03 26.44 20.42
C ILE A 641 -23.97 26.63 19.23
N SER A 642 -25.27 26.45 19.45
CA SER A 642 -26.29 27.03 18.57
C SER A 642 -26.02 28.52 18.53
N GLN A 643 -25.45 29.02 17.43
CA GLN A 643 -25.39 30.46 17.19
C GLN A 643 -26.84 30.91 17.02
N GLY A 644 -27.38 31.51 18.08
CA GLY A 644 -28.63 32.27 18.05
C GLY A 644 -28.39 33.64 17.46
#